data_AF-A0A932Q3C7-F1
#
_entry.id   AF-A0A932Q3C7-F1
#
_cell.length_a   1.000
_cell.length_b   1.000
_cell.length_c   1.000
_cell.angle_alpha   90.00
_cell.angle_beta   90.00
_cell.angle_gamma   90.00
#
_symmetry.space_group_name_H-M   'P 1'
#
loop_
_entity.id
_entity.type
_entity.pdbx_description
1 polymer ?
#
loop_
_entity_poly.entity_id
_entity_poly.type
_entity_poly.pdbx_seq_one_letter_code
_entity_poly.pdbx_strand_id
1 'polypeptide(L)'
;MKKAFYFILIILCFSSLIQAKTQAAKKTPNTEILCTDANLLAGLTPQSKGQVRPPLNFLSDGKIYEEGAFWDEPQDVLIWPQATLLYDLGHENKITAAFIQADNNDLYLVEGSNNGKDFSSIALFSPVAVQGLQSRWVSGIKGQARYLRVSASGGDNFYSISELGLFCKTPAVFPPKLAIIPSEHRTPSPWEGGMNDYKVTVYKVVLCLIGFAFVAWGYYLKKMGRPKDYRFFRMTLLGIVALFSYASYYNFFHWHFENSIHTWEVYHYYMGSKYFPELGYPGLYECTTLADSEDGLAAQLQGRRIRDHRSNTLRPANYILENPDLCKHNFSAWRWNEFKKDLSWFRGVMDLNRWTNMQQDHGYNPPPVWTMIGRAVGSFFSPTTESIQDLVKLDILLILLVFASIGWAFGLETLLLAILVWGLCYPSRYYWIGGAFLRQSWFASAMIGLCFLKKEKYLIGGILLALSSLITVFPLFFIVGLGIKIAHQWITTKKLSTPHKRFAVGVVAGGMTLFLLSLPGSGGGIGAYQGFLKTISTHMSTPLTNHMGLKTLVAFRPSTKAERTIANGRDDPFEVWKMERRKAFQSTKPLFWLIIATVFFFFWKGARNAEDWEVAAFGFILIPMMTELTCYYYSFVVAGALMASKRPRLSLALMATTLAWLAAEFYWDWFDVKYTYESLVAILLCFYVLWEMQATGSCAPTAQVPSSRKGSPS
;
A
#
# COMPACT_ATOMS: atom_id res chain seq x y z
N MET A 1 -7.59 65.49 3.12
CA MET A 1 -6.60 66.56 2.86
C MET A 1 -5.70 66.72 4.08
N LYS A 2 -4.42 67.03 3.85
CA LYS A 2 -3.38 67.63 4.73
C LYS A 2 -3.55 67.59 6.28
N LYS A 3 -2.58 66.89 6.88
CA LYS A 3 -1.83 67.14 8.13
C LYS A 3 -2.07 68.46 8.93
N ALA A 4 -1.98 68.28 10.26
CA ALA A 4 -1.30 69.13 11.26
C ALA A 4 -1.99 70.41 11.82
N PHE A 5 -1.45 70.82 13.00
CA PHE A 5 -1.87 71.81 14.02
C PHE A 5 -2.86 71.22 15.05
N TYR A 6 -2.49 70.80 16.27
CA TYR A 6 -1.46 71.22 17.24
C TYR A 6 -1.42 72.72 17.57
N PHE A 7 -1.33 72.97 18.88
CA PHE A 7 -0.97 74.23 19.56
C PHE A 7 -2.06 75.30 19.74
N ILE A 8 -2.00 75.94 20.94
CA ILE A 8 -2.63 77.23 21.34
C ILE A 8 -4.15 77.13 21.66
N LEU A 9 -4.66 77.53 22.84
CA LEU A 9 -4.02 77.90 24.11
C LEU A 9 -5.05 77.77 25.27
N ILE A 10 -4.54 77.47 26.47
CA ILE A 10 -4.84 78.11 27.77
C ILE A 10 -6.11 78.97 27.88
N ILE A 11 -7.01 78.57 28.80
CA ILE A 11 -7.85 79.38 29.72
C ILE A 11 -8.58 78.34 30.62
N LEU A 12 -8.66 78.40 31.95
CA LEU A 12 -8.06 79.29 32.97
C LEU A 12 -8.09 78.57 34.36
N CYS A 13 -7.35 79.12 35.34
CA CYS A 13 -7.44 78.85 36.80
C CYS A 13 -6.95 77.48 37.32
N PHE A 14 -5.84 77.38 38.08
CA PHE A 14 -5.68 77.78 39.51
C PHE A 14 -6.72 77.09 40.42
N SER A 15 -6.42 76.38 41.53
CA SER A 15 -5.18 75.93 42.21
C SER A 15 -5.58 74.89 43.30
N SER A 16 -4.79 74.36 44.28
CA SER A 16 -3.38 74.51 44.71
C SER A 16 -2.94 73.33 45.64
N LEU A 17 -1.67 72.90 45.52
CA LEU A 17 -0.69 72.49 46.58
C LEU A 17 -0.96 71.38 47.65
N ILE A 18 0.17 70.80 48.12
CA ILE A 18 0.41 69.96 49.34
C ILE A 18 0.22 68.42 49.23
N GLN A 19 1.33 67.74 48.87
CA GLN A 19 2.10 66.80 49.72
C GLN A 19 1.37 65.64 50.47
N ALA A 20 1.66 64.38 50.08
CA ALA A 20 2.09 63.29 50.98
C ALA A 20 2.36 61.96 50.24
N LYS A 21 3.48 61.29 50.56
CA LYS A 21 3.67 59.85 50.31
C LYS A 21 3.16 59.08 51.53
N THR A 22 2.27 58.10 51.34
CA THR A 22 2.09 57.00 52.29
C THR A 22 1.60 55.75 51.55
N GLN A 23 2.33 54.65 51.72
CA GLN A 23 1.80 53.32 51.39
C GLN A 23 0.67 52.99 52.36
N ALA A 24 -0.49 52.60 51.83
CA ALA A 24 -1.53 51.93 52.59
C ALA A 24 -2.06 50.78 51.73
N ALA A 25 -1.93 49.55 52.23
CA ALA A 25 -2.40 48.36 51.54
C ALA A 25 -3.93 48.38 51.42
N LYS A 26 -4.45 48.69 50.23
CA LYS A 26 -5.88 48.51 49.93
C LYS A 26 -6.13 47.07 49.53
N LYS A 27 -6.85 46.35 50.40
CA LYS A 27 -7.62 45.16 50.03
C LYS A 27 -8.35 45.44 48.72
N THR A 28 -8.10 44.64 47.69
CA THR A 28 -8.92 44.64 46.48
C THR A 28 -10.36 44.24 46.88
N PRO A 29 -11.40 44.95 46.41
CA PRO A 29 -12.76 44.47 46.58
C PRO A 29 -12.93 43.14 45.85
N ASN A 30 -13.70 42.21 46.43
CA ASN A 30 -14.22 41.09 45.64
C ASN A 30 -15.16 41.65 44.57
N THR A 31 -14.69 41.74 43.33
CA THR A 31 -15.58 41.83 42.17
C THR A 31 -16.33 40.50 42.09
N GLU A 32 -17.65 40.52 42.35
CA GLU A 32 -18.50 39.42 41.92
C GLU A 32 -18.36 39.27 40.41
N ILE A 33 -17.89 38.11 39.97
CA ILE A 33 -17.63 37.85 38.57
C ILE A 33 -18.96 37.52 37.92
N LEU A 34 -19.52 38.50 37.22
CA LEU A 34 -20.80 38.40 36.54
C LEU A 34 -20.75 37.26 35.51
N CYS A 35 -21.48 36.19 35.82
CA CYS A 35 -21.67 35.02 34.96
C CYS A 35 -22.51 35.39 33.72
N THR A 36 -21.84 35.85 32.68
CA THR A 36 -22.46 36.21 31.39
C THR A 36 -22.61 34.98 30.47
N ASP A 37 -23.25 35.20 29.32
CA ASP A 37 -23.37 34.27 28.20
C ASP A 37 -22.20 34.36 27.19
N ALA A 38 -21.12 35.06 27.55
CA ALA A 38 -19.90 35.08 26.75
C ALA A 38 -19.15 33.73 26.79
N ASN A 39 -18.42 33.41 25.71
CA ASN A 39 -17.48 32.28 25.71
C ASN A 39 -16.29 32.62 26.63
N LEU A 40 -16.12 31.83 27.70
CA LEU A 40 -15.03 31.93 28.68
C LEU A 40 -13.64 31.71 28.06
N LEU A 41 -13.57 31.07 26.88
CA LEU A 41 -12.32 30.85 26.16
C LEU A 41 -11.98 31.97 25.16
N ALA A 42 -12.91 32.85 24.82
CA ALA A 42 -12.75 33.79 23.70
C ALA A 42 -11.47 34.65 23.82
N GLY A 43 -10.60 34.55 22.81
CA GLY A 43 -9.32 35.26 22.75
C GLY A 43 -8.23 34.74 23.70
N LEU A 44 -8.46 33.66 24.44
CA LEU A 44 -7.41 32.95 25.16
C LEU A 44 -6.57 32.10 24.19
N THR A 45 -5.40 31.67 24.67
CA THR A 45 -4.53 30.72 23.96
C THR A 45 -4.09 29.65 24.96
N PRO A 46 -4.37 28.35 24.71
CA PRO A 46 -3.99 27.30 25.63
C PRO A 46 -2.48 27.02 25.58
N GLN A 47 -1.95 26.49 26.68
CA GLN A 47 -0.64 25.83 26.69
C GLN A 47 -0.82 24.39 26.22
N SER A 48 0.14 23.85 25.47
CA SER A 48 0.13 22.44 25.06
C SER A 48 1.16 21.62 25.81
N LYS A 49 0.83 20.34 26.01
CA LYS A 49 1.76 19.29 26.44
C LYS A 49 1.62 18.12 25.49
N GLY A 50 2.69 17.80 24.77
CA GLY A 50 2.66 16.89 23.62
C GLY A 50 2.71 17.65 22.29
N GLN A 51 2.60 16.93 21.18
CA GLN A 51 2.70 17.51 19.84
C GLN A 51 1.33 18.08 19.40
N VAL A 52 1.35 19.33 18.92
CA VAL A 52 0.17 20.06 18.41
C VAL A 52 0.61 20.99 17.27
N ARG A 53 -0.29 21.37 16.37
CA ARG A 53 -0.03 22.32 15.27
C ARG A 53 -0.40 23.73 15.74
N PRO A 54 0.57 24.65 15.98
CA PRO A 54 0.26 26.06 16.19
C PRO A 54 -0.18 26.71 14.86
N PRO A 55 -0.88 27.86 14.88
CA PRO A 55 -1.23 28.71 16.03
C PRO A 55 -2.35 28.17 16.93
N LEU A 56 -2.13 28.15 18.25
CA LEU A 56 -3.11 27.63 19.22
C LEU A 56 -4.27 28.60 19.54
N ASN A 57 -4.18 29.86 19.11
CA ASN A 57 -5.23 30.85 19.33
C ASN A 57 -6.46 30.64 18.45
N PHE A 58 -6.39 29.81 17.40
CA PHE A 58 -7.53 29.51 16.53
C PHE A 58 -8.66 28.79 17.28
N LEU A 59 -8.32 27.93 18.24
CA LEU A 59 -9.24 27.18 19.11
C LEU A 59 -10.30 28.02 19.85
N SER A 60 -10.15 29.34 19.88
CA SER A 60 -11.03 30.24 20.60
C SER A 60 -11.04 31.66 20.01
N ASP A 61 -10.93 31.76 18.68
CA ASP A 61 -11.02 33.06 17.97
C ASP A 61 -12.42 33.37 17.39
N GLY A 62 -13.37 32.44 17.59
CA GLY A 62 -14.78 32.62 17.23
C GLY A 62 -15.08 32.32 15.76
N LYS A 63 -14.17 31.68 15.04
CA LYS A 63 -14.35 31.23 13.65
C LYS A 63 -14.51 29.71 13.58
N ILE A 64 -15.33 29.26 12.64
CA ILE A 64 -15.55 27.85 12.33
C ILE A 64 -15.55 27.65 10.82
N TYR A 65 -15.28 26.45 10.35
CA TYR A 65 -15.48 26.09 8.96
C TYR A 65 -16.94 25.71 8.69
N GLU A 66 -17.29 25.52 7.42
CA GLU A 66 -18.57 24.91 7.04
C GLU A 66 -18.64 23.45 7.51
N GLU A 67 -19.83 22.98 7.89
CA GLU A 67 -20.02 21.61 8.37
C GLU A 67 -19.67 20.59 7.27
N GLY A 68 -18.70 19.72 7.54
CA GLY A 68 -18.15 18.78 6.56
C GLY A 68 -16.98 19.31 5.73
N ALA A 69 -16.40 20.47 6.09
CA ALA A 69 -15.07 20.86 5.66
C ALA A 69 -14.02 19.79 6.02
N PHE A 70 -12.86 19.80 5.35
CA PHE A 70 -11.86 18.76 5.55
C PHE A 70 -11.27 18.82 6.97
N TRP A 71 -10.74 17.71 7.48
CA TRP A 71 -10.44 17.59 8.91
C TRP A 71 -9.18 18.32 9.36
N ASP A 72 -8.28 18.74 8.46
CA ASP A 72 -7.01 19.40 8.81
C ASP A 72 -6.83 20.80 8.18
N GLU A 73 -7.92 21.54 8.01
CA GLU A 73 -7.96 22.89 7.42
C GLU A 73 -6.90 23.83 8.03
N PRO A 74 -6.41 24.86 7.30
CA PRO A 74 -5.30 25.69 7.76
C PRO A 74 -5.48 26.40 9.12
N GLN A 75 -6.72 26.67 9.55
CA GLN A 75 -7.02 27.25 10.87
C GLN A 75 -7.39 26.21 11.95
N ASP A 76 -7.28 24.92 11.66
CA ASP A 76 -7.47 23.88 12.67
C ASP A 76 -6.20 23.62 13.49
N VAL A 77 -6.37 23.42 14.79
CA VAL A 77 -5.31 22.90 15.65
C VAL A 77 -5.35 21.38 15.62
N LEU A 78 -4.36 20.79 14.96
CA LEU A 78 -4.11 19.35 15.02
C LEU A 78 -3.55 18.97 16.39
N ILE A 79 -4.08 17.90 16.95
CA ILE A 79 -3.72 17.34 18.25
C ILE A 79 -3.22 15.91 18.01
N TRP A 80 -2.00 15.60 18.41
CA TRP A 80 -1.48 14.24 18.27
C TRP A 80 -1.95 13.36 19.44
N PRO A 81 -1.92 12.02 19.29
CA PRO A 81 -2.15 11.11 20.40
C PRO A 81 -1.34 11.46 21.65
N GLN A 82 -1.99 11.31 22.81
CA GLN A 82 -1.47 11.68 24.13
C GLN A 82 -1.15 13.18 24.35
N ALA A 83 -1.36 14.05 23.36
CA ALA A 83 -1.26 15.50 23.56
C ALA A 83 -2.48 16.04 24.32
N THR A 84 -2.26 17.08 25.11
CA THR A 84 -3.29 17.78 25.88
C THR A 84 -3.11 19.29 25.78
N LEU A 85 -4.23 20.00 25.68
CA LEU A 85 -4.29 21.47 25.72
C LEU A 85 -4.79 21.92 27.10
N LEU A 86 -4.22 23.00 27.64
CA LEU A 86 -4.52 23.51 28.98
C LEU A 86 -4.82 25.02 28.93
N TYR A 87 -6.04 25.40 29.30
CA TYR A 87 -6.42 26.79 29.58
C TYR A 87 -6.35 27.09 31.09
N ASP A 88 -6.00 28.32 31.45
CA ASP A 88 -6.21 28.91 32.77
C ASP A 88 -7.19 30.08 32.63
N LEU A 89 -8.38 29.98 33.22
CA LEU A 89 -9.40 31.03 33.23
C LEU A 89 -9.08 32.16 34.24
N GLY A 90 -7.95 32.06 34.96
CA GLY A 90 -7.47 32.99 35.98
C GLY A 90 -8.15 32.82 37.35
N HIS A 91 -9.40 32.35 37.38
CA HIS A 91 -10.20 32.11 38.58
C HIS A 91 -11.19 30.96 38.34
N GLU A 92 -11.79 30.44 39.43
CA GLU A 92 -12.81 29.40 39.35
C GLU A 92 -14.08 29.95 38.69
N ASN A 93 -14.49 29.31 37.60
CA ASN A 93 -15.69 29.63 36.84
C ASN A 93 -16.70 28.49 36.94
N LYS A 94 -17.98 28.84 37.05
CA LYS A 94 -19.08 27.91 36.80
C LYS A 94 -19.17 27.63 35.29
N ILE A 95 -19.53 26.41 34.93
CA ILE A 95 -19.66 25.95 33.54
C ILE A 95 -21.01 25.26 33.38
N THR A 96 -21.86 25.78 32.48
CA THR A 96 -23.20 25.21 32.20
C THR A 96 -23.40 24.75 30.76
N ALA A 97 -22.55 25.15 29.82
CA ALA A 97 -22.56 24.64 28.45
C ALA A 97 -21.16 24.65 27.83
N ALA A 98 -20.97 23.78 26.84
CA ALA A 98 -19.75 23.67 26.05
C ALA A 98 -20.07 23.38 24.57
N PHE A 99 -19.27 23.92 23.66
CA PHE A 99 -19.36 23.79 22.21
C PHE A 99 -17.98 23.39 21.66
N ILE A 100 -17.94 22.60 20.59
CA ILE A 100 -16.74 22.29 19.83
C ILE A 100 -17.10 22.16 18.34
N GLN A 101 -16.22 22.57 17.43
CA GLN A 101 -16.17 22.03 16.07
C GLN A 101 -14.81 21.35 15.88
N ALA A 102 -14.84 20.09 15.45
CA ALA A 102 -13.70 19.16 15.47
C ALA A 102 -14.00 17.94 14.59
N ASP A 103 -12.98 17.14 14.25
CA ASP A 103 -13.13 15.97 13.35
C ASP A 103 -14.18 14.96 13.84
N ASN A 104 -14.91 14.37 12.90
CA ASN A 104 -16.14 13.65 13.16
C ASN A 104 -15.94 12.28 13.83
N ASN A 105 -14.84 11.60 13.57
CA ASN A 105 -14.65 10.19 13.93
C ASN A 105 -14.10 9.98 15.36
N ASP A 106 -13.67 11.04 16.05
CA ASP A 106 -13.07 10.95 17.40
C ASP A 106 -13.93 11.42 18.56
N LEU A 107 -13.45 11.06 19.74
CA LEU A 107 -13.95 11.48 21.04
C LEU A 107 -13.05 12.59 21.60
N TYR A 108 -13.67 13.74 21.87
CA TYR A 108 -13.01 14.91 22.48
C TYR A 108 -13.50 15.07 23.92
N LEU A 109 -12.58 15.02 24.88
CA LEU A 109 -12.84 15.11 26.31
C LEU A 109 -12.31 16.44 26.87
N VAL A 110 -13.20 17.18 27.53
CA VAL A 110 -12.88 18.39 28.30
C VAL A 110 -12.99 18.07 29.78
N GLU A 111 -11.92 18.30 30.52
CA GLU A 111 -11.81 18.11 31.96
C GLU A 111 -11.54 19.44 32.67
N GLY A 112 -12.00 19.58 33.91
CA GLY A 112 -11.85 20.77 34.74
C GLY A 112 -11.09 20.49 36.03
N SER A 113 -10.35 21.49 36.51
CA SER A 113 -9.60 21.48 37.77
C SER A 113 -9.59 22.86 38.43
N ASN A 114 -9.56 22.92 39.77
CA ASN A 114 -9.33 24.16 40.51
C ASN A 114 -7.85 24.38 40.90
N ASN A 115 -7.02 23.33 40.87
CA ASN A 115 -5.62 23.38 41.30
C ASN A 115 -4.61 23.07 40.17
N GLY A 116 -5.09 22.75 38.96
CA GLY A 116 -4.26 22.44 37.80
C GLY A 116 -3.57 21.07 37.85
N LYS A 117 -3.94 20.21 38.81
CA LYS A 117 -3.36 18.87 39.03
C LYS A 117 -4.42 17.78 38.97
N ASP A 118 -5.51 17.96 39.72
CA ASP A 118 -6.58 16.98 39.85
C ASP A 118 -7.73 17.39 38.91
N PHE A 119 -7.97 16.59 37.87
CA PHE A 119 -8.92 16.88 36.80
C PHE A 119 -10.12 15.93 36.85
N SER A 120 -11.29 16.45 36.49
CA SER A 120 -12.56 15.70 36.40
C SER A 120 -13.31 16.06 35.13
N SER A 121 -14.03 15.10 34.53
CA SER A 121 -14.75 15.32 33.26
C SER A 121 -15.83 16.41 33.39
N ILE A 122 -15.83 17.36 32.45
CA ILE A 122 -16.78 18.49 32.35
C ILE A 122 -17.69 18.31 31.13
N ALA A 123 -17.12 17.97 29.98
CA ALA A 123 -17.85 17.69 28.75
C ALA A 123 -17.18 16.57 27.95
N LEU A 124 -17.99 15.81 27.23
CA LEU A 124 -17.56 14.71 26.37
C LEU A 124 -18.29 14.83 25.03
N PHE A 125 -17.54 14.93 23.95
CA PHE A 125 -18.07 15.00 22.59
C PHE A 125 -17.77 13.70 21.86
N SER A 126 -18.80 12.89 21.63
CA SER A 126 -18.68 11.60 20.95
C SER A 126 -18.50 11.76 19.43
N PRO A 127 -18.01 10.71 18.73
CA PRO A 127 -17.99 10.66 17.27
C PRO A 127 -19.38 10.81 16.63
N VAL A 128 -19.41 11.30 15.40
CA VAL A 128 -20.61 11.44 14.53
C VAL A 128 -20.33 10.88 13.13
N ALA A 129 -21.39 10.49 12.41
CA ALA A 129 -21.27 9.70 11.18
C ALA A 129 -21.01 10.51 9.89
N VAL A 130 -21.21 11.83 9.90
CA VAL A 130 -20.98 12.72 8.76
C VAL A 130 -19.50 13.11 8.75
N GLN A 131 -18.82 12.98 7.62
CA GLN A 131 -17.36 13.18 7.51
C GLN A 131 -16.95 14.64 7.71
N GLY A 132 -15.70 14.87 8.17
CA GLY A 132 -15.05 16.17 8.24
C GLY A 132 -15.28 16.91 9.56
N LEU A 133 -15.02 18.22 9.59
CA LEU A 133 -15.29 19.05 10.76
C LEU A 133 -16.79 19.10 11.07
N GLN A 134 -17.17 18.78 12.32
CA GLN A 134 -18.56 18.73 12.77
C GLN A 134 -18.76 19.45 14.11
N SER A 135 -19.75 20.33 14.16
CA SER A 135 -20.17 21.07 15.36
C SER A 135 -20.93 20.16 16.33
N ARG A 136 -20.48 20.14 17.59
CA ARG A 136 -21.07 19.38 18.70
C ARG A 136 -21.21 20.28 19.93
N TRP A 137 -22.27 20.08 20.73
CA TRP A 137 -22.50 20.91 21.92
C TRP A 137 -23.20 20.13 23.04
N VAL A 138 -22.94 20.56 24.29
CA VAL A 138 -23.52 20.01 25.52
C VAL A 138 -24.01 21.17 26.37
N SER A 139 -25.19 21.01 27.00
CA SER A 139 -25.78 22.00 27.91
C SER A 139 -26.29 21.33 29.19
N GLY A 140 -26.57 22.11 30.23
CA GLY A 140 -26.96 21.58 31.54
C GLY A 140 -25.80 21.02 32.35
N ILE A 141 -24.56 21.37 31.98
CA ILE A 141 -23.34 20.99 32.69
C ILE A 141 -23.41 21.54 34.13
N LYS A 142 -22.93 20.77 35.10
CA LYS A 142 -22.84 21.16 36.52
C LYS A 142 -21.37 21.19 36.97
N GLY A 143 -20.55 21.88 36.19
CA GLY A 143 -19.11 21.97 36.37
C GLY A 143 -18.68 23.27 37.03
N GLN A 144 -17.58 23.22 37.77
CA GLN A 144 -16.80 24.38 38.20
C GLN A 144 -15.32 24.08 37.99
N ALA A 145 -14.58 25.02 37.40
CA ALA A 145 -13.16 24.85 37.12
C ALA A 145 -12.46 26.20 36.96
N ARG A 146 -11.18 26.27 37.32
CA ARG A 146 -10.26 27.34 36.89
C ARG A 146 -9.43 26.92 35.68
N TYR A 147 -8.95 25.69 35.69
CA TYR A 147 -8.11 25.11 34.65
C TYR A 147 -8.93 24.13 33.82
N LEU A 148 -8.79 24.17 32.50
CA LEU A 148 -9.47 23.26 31.58
C LEU A 148 -8.45 22.49 30.76
N ARG A 149 -8.53 21.17 30.80
CA ARG A 149 -7.70 20.27 29.99
C ARG A 149 -8.54 19.66 28.88
N VAL A 150 -8.06 19.75 27.65
CA VAL A 150 -8.69 19.16 26.46
C VAL A 150 -7.79 18.05 25.94
N SER A 151 -8.40 16.93 25.58
CA SER A 151 -7.73 15.76 25.00
C SER A 151 -8.63 15.09 23.96
N ALA A 152 -8.02 14.40 23.01
CA ALA A 152 -8.73 13.64 21.97
C ALA A 152 -8.27 12.18 21.98
N SER A 153 -9.17 11.26 21.64
CA SER A 153 -8.91 9.83 21.60
C SER A 153 -9.93 9.08 20.73
N GLY A 154 -9.63 7.83 20.38
CA GLY A 154 -10.49 7.03 19.49
C GLY A 154 -10.19 7.32 18.02
N GLY A 155 -11.20 7.18 17.17
CA GLY A 155 -11.15 7.40 15.73
C GLY A 155 -10.02 6.62 15.05
N ASP A 156 -9.35 7.27 14.11
CA ASP A 156 -8.16 6.75 13.40
C ASP A 156 -6.83 7.25 13.99
N ASN A 157 -6.88 8.05 15.06
CA ASN A 157 -5.77 8.70 15.78
C ASN A 157 -5.23 9.99 15.14
N PHE A 158 -5.98 10.61 14.23
CA PHE A 158 -5.73 11.96 13.74
C PHE A 158 -6.81 12.89 14.29
N TYR A 159 -6.44 13.91 15.06
CA TYR A 159 -7.40 14.74 15.78
C TYR A 159 -7.25 16.21 15.40
N SER A 160 -8.37 16.92 15.26
CA SER A 160 -8.40 18.35 14.98
C SER A 160 -9.54 19.06 15.72
N ILE A 161 -9.31 20.33 16.03
CA ILE A 161 -10.34 21.23 16.56
C ILE A 161 -10.17 22.59 15.87
N SER A 162 -11.24 23.11 15.30
CA SER A 162 -11.28 24.47 14.75
C SER A 162 -11.61 25.48 15.85
N GLU A 163 -12.64 25.23 16.65
CA GLU A 163 -13.08 26.10 17.77
C GLU A 163 -13.60 25.28 18.96
N LEU A 164 -13.35 25.80 20.17
CA LEU A 164 -13.86 25.31 21.44
C LEU A 164 -14.45 26.47 22.25
N GLY A 165 -15.68 26.29 22.75
CA GLY A 165 -16.35 27.28 23.60
C GLY A 165 -16.84 26.69 24.92
N LEU A 166 -16.68 27.43 26.01
CA LEU A 166 -17.28 27.11 27.32
C LEU A 166 -18.01 28.33 27.88
N PHE A 167 -19.14 28.10 28.54
CA PHE A 167 -20.07 29.16 28.92
C PHE A 167 -20.49 29.05 30.38
N CYS A 168 -20.40 30.16 31.13
CA CYS A 168 -20.86 30.21 32.52
C CYS A 168 -22.39 30.17 32.64
N LYS A 169 -23.06 30.85 31.71
CA LYS A 169 -24.50 30.77 31.48
C LYS A 169 -24.72 30.30 30.05
N THR A 170 -25.58 29.29 29.84
CA THR A 170 -25.95 28.82 28.51
C THR A 170 -26.55 30.00 27.70
N PRO A 171 -25.99 30.34 26.52
CA PRO A 171 -26.50 31.44 25.71
C PRO A 171 -27.96 31.25 25.28
N ALA A 172 -28.68 32.35 25.04
CA ALA A 172 -30.07 32.31 24.58
C ALA A 172 -30.23 31.72 23.17
N VAL A 173 -29.17 31.75 22.37
CA VAL A 173 -29.04 31.04 21.09
C VAL A 173 -27.86 30.09 21.23
N PHE A 174 -28.16 28.78 21.31
CA PHE A 174 -27.15 27.74 21.49
C PHE A 174 -27.41 26.57 20.51
N PRO A 175 -26.42 26.11 19.72
CA PRO A 175 -25.02 26.51 19.69
C PRO A 175 -24.82 27.99 19.29
N PRO A 176 -23.67 28.60 19.65
CA PRO A 176 -23.39 30.01 19.34
C PRO A 176 -23.34 30.23 17.82
N LYS A 177 -23.78 31.40 17.35
CA LYS A 177 -23.57 31.81 15.96
C LYS A 177 -22.15 32.36 15.81
N LEU A 178 -21.27 31.53 15.27
CA LEU A 178 -19.87 31.85 15.03
C LEU A 178 -19.63 32.28 13.58
N ALA A 179 -18.47 32.88 13.31
CA ALA A 179 -18.13 33.35 11.97
C ALA A 179 -17.66 32.18 11.09
N ILE A 180 -18.43 31.84 10.05
CA ILE A 180 -18.06 30.77 9.12
C ILE A 180 -16.98 31.29 8.15
N ILE A 181 -15.83 30.62 8.10
CA ILE A 181 -14.79 30.81 7.10
C ILE A 181 -14.90 29.73 6.01
N PRO A 182 -14.61 30.06 4.73
CA PRO A 182 -14.64 29.08 3.65
C PRO A 182 -13.50 28.07 3.80
N SER A 183 -13.77 26.81 3.44
CA SER A 183 -12.77 25.74 3.29
C SER A 183 -11.65 26.18 2.32
N GLU A 184 -10.39 26.06 2.73
CA GLU A 184 -9.24 26.28 1.84
C GLU A 184 -8.89 25.00 1.08
N HIS A 185 -9.19 23.82 1.63
CA HIS A 185 -9.27 22.62 0.79
C HIS A 185 -10.37 22.81 -0.25
N ARG A 186 -10.03 22.55 -1.51
CA ARG A 186 -11.01 22.42 -2.59
C ARG A 186 -12.02 21.36 -2.15
N THR A 187 -13.27 21.77 -1.91
CA THR A 187 -14.39 20.85 -1.68
C THR A 187 -14.31 19.74 -2.73
N PRO A 188 -14.11 18.46 -2.35
CA PRO A 188 -14.01 17.39 -3.31
C PRO A 188 -15.26 17.44 -4.19
N SER A 189 -15.07 17.57 -5.49
CA SER A 189 -16.19 17.48 -6.42
C SER A 189 -16.93 16.15 -6.18
N PRO A 190 -18.20 16.02 -6.60
CA PRO A 190 -18.91 14.73 -6.51
C PRO A 190 -18.15 13.54 -7.15
N TRP A 191 -17.14 13.83 -7.98
CA TRP A 191 -16.22 12.89 -8.62
C TRP A 191 -14.96 12.59 -7.79
N GLU A 192 -14.45 13.53 -6.99
CA GLU A 192 -13.30 13.33 -6.09
C GLU A 192 -13.71 12.57 -4.81
N GLY A 193 -14.92 12.78 -4.29
CA GLY A 193 -15.58 11.84 -3.36
C GLY A 193 -16.04 10.53 -4.04
N GLY A 194 -15.81 10.39 -5.34
CA GLY A 194 -16.48 9.44 -6.22
C GLY A 194 -15.92 8.02 -6.24
N MET A 195 -14.61 7.81 -6.01
CA MET A 195 -13.93 6.57 -6.43
C MET A 195 -12.86 6.06 -5.43
N ASN A 196 -13.26 5.63 -4.23
CA ASN A 196 -12.36 4.94 -3.30
C ASN A 196 -12.19 3.45 -3.65
N ASP A 197 -11.22 2.75 -3.04
CA ASP A 197 -10.90 1.34 -3.37
C ASP A 197 -12.09 0.39 -3.18
N TYR A 198 -12.95 0.66 -2.18
CA TYR A 198 -14.22 -0.04 -1.99
C TYR A 198 -15.15 0.10 -3.21
N LYS A 199 -15.39 1.33 -3.69
CA LYS A 199 -16.22 1.59 -4.88
C LYS A 199 -15.60 0.97 -6.14
N VAL A 200 -14.28 1.06 -6.32
CA VAL A 200 -13.56 0.37 -7.41
C VAL A 200 -13.79 -1.15 -7.33
N THR A 201 -13.75 -1.73 -6.13
CA THR A 201 -13.99 -3.17 -5.92
C THR A 201 -15.45 -3.55 -6.24
N VAL A 202 -16.44 -2.72 -5.90
CA VAL A 202 -17.84 -2.91 -6.33
C VAL A 202 -17.96 -2.91 -7.85
N TYR A 203 -17.34 -1.95 -8.55
CA TYR A 203 -17.33 -1.95 -10.02
C TYR A 203 -16.63 -3.19 -10.59
N LYS A 204 -15.54 -3.65 -9.97
CA LYS A 204 -14.87 -4.90 -10.36
C LYS A 204 -15.76 -6.13 -10.18
N VAL A 205 -16.59 -6.22 -9.14
CA VAL A 205 -17.58 -7.30 -8.99
C VAL A 205 -18.56 -7.29 -10.16
N VAL A 206 -19.11 -6.14 -10.53
CA VAL A 206 -20.05 -6.01 -11.67
C VAL A 206 -19.37 -6.41 -12.98
N LEU A 207 -18.17 -5.91 -13.26
CA LEU A 207 -17.37 -6.28 -14.44
C LEU A 207 -17.03 -7.78 -14.45
N CYS A 208 -16.74 -8.37 -13.29
CA CYS A 208 -16.46 -9.80 -13.16
C CYS A 208 -17.70 -10.65 -13.48
N LEU A 209 -18.88 -10.29 -12.97
CA LEU A 209 -20.14 -11.00 -13.25
C LEU A 209 -20.51 -10.94 -14.74
N ILE A 210 -20.42 -9.76 -15.36
CA ILE A 210 -20.69 -9.58 -16.80
C ILE A 210 -19.64 -10.34 -17.64
N GLY A 211 -18.36 -10.24 -17.28
CA GLY A 211 -17.28 -10.98 -17.92
C GLY A 211 -17.46 -12.49 -17.82
N PHE A 212 -17.86 -12.99 -16.64
CA PHE A 212 -18.19 -14.41 -16.43
C PHE A 212 -19.31 -14.83 -17.37
N ALA A 213 -20.41 -14.07 -17.45
CA ALA A 213 -21.54 -14.40 -18.34
C ALA A 213 -21.11 -14.53 -19.81
N PHE A 214 -20.28 -13.62 -20.33
CA PHE A 214 -19.78 -13.69 -21.72
C PHE A 214 -18.75 -14.80 -21.96
N VAL A 215 -17.94 -15.16 -20.95
CA VAL A 215 -17.04 -16.32 -21.00
C VAL A 215 -17.84 -17.63 -20.95
N ALA A 216 -18.85 -17.72 -20.08
CA ALA A 216 -19.76 -18.86 -19.94
C ALA A 216 -20.61 -19.09 -21.20
N TRP A 217 -21.14 -18.02 -21.80
CA TRP A 217 -21.84 -18.11 -23.09
C TRP A 217 -20.93 -18.65 -24.20
N GLY A 218 -19.68 -18.19 -24.26
CA GLY A 218 -18.67 -18.69 -25.20
C GLY A 218 -18.32 -20.17 -24.97
N TYR A 219 -18.18 -20.58 -23.72
CA TYR A 219 -17.95 -21.97 -23.33
C TYR A 219 -19.14 -22.87 -23.71
N TYR A 220 -20.37 -22.42 -23.46
CA TYR A 220 -21.60 -23.14 -23.81
C TYR A 220 -21.74 -23.32 -25.32
N LEU A 221 -21.55 -22.26 -26.11
CA LEU A 221 -21.56 -22.35 -27.58
C LEU A 221 -20.50 -23.30 -28.14
N LYS A 222 -19.29 -23.32 -27.55
CA LYS A 222 -18.25 -24.31 -27.87
C LYS A 222 -18.69 -25.74 -27.54
N LYS A 223 -19.31 -25.96 -26.37
CA LYS A 223 -19.84 -27.28 -25.96
C LYS A 223 -20.96 -27.77 -26.88
N MET A 224 -21.80 -26.86 -27.39
CA MET A 224 -22.88 -27.16 -28.34
C MET A 224 -22.42 -27.32 -29.80
N GLY A 225 -21.11 -27.35 -30.08
CA GLY A 225 -20.58 -27.46 -31.45
C GLY A 225 -20.79 -26.22 -32.32
N ARG A 226 -21.21 -25.08 -31.73
CA ARG A 226 -21.58 -23.83 -32.40
C ARG A 226 -20.64 -22.65 -32.06
N PRO A 227 -19.29 -22.80 -32.14
CA PRO A 227 -18.33 -21.80 -31.64
C PRO A 227 -18.22 -20.52 -32.50
N LYS A 228 -18.89 -20.46 -33.66
CA LYS A 228 -18.90 -19.29 -34.56
C LYS A 228 -20.11 -18.37 -34.30
N ASP A 229 -21.19 -18.91 -33.77
CA ASP A 229 -22.45 -18.22 -33.54
C ASP A 229 -22.25 -17.03 -32.60
N TYR A 230 -22.79 -15.87 -33.00
CA TYR A 230 -22.64 -14.59 -32.29
C TYR A 230 -21.19 -14.20 -31.94
N ARG A 231 -20.17 -14.84 -32.54
CA ARG A 231 -18.78 -14.71 -32.09
C ARG A 231 -18.29 -13.26 -32.17
N PHE A 232 -18.60 -12.54 -33.24
CA PHE A 232 -18.23 -11.13 -33.35
C PHE A 232 -18.84 -10.31 -32.22
N PHE A 233 -20.17 -10.34 -32.07
CA PHE A 233 -20.90 -9.62 -31.02
C PHE A 233 -20.41 -9.94 -29.61
N ARG A 234 -20.27 -11.23 -29.26
CA ARG A 234 -19.74 -11.69 -27.96
C ARG A 234 -18.31 -11.19 -27.72
N MET A 235 -17.45 -11.24 -28.73
CA MET A 235 -16.07 -10.78 -28.63
C MET A 235 -15.96 -9.25 -28.49
N THR A 236 -16.84 -8.49 -29.14
CA THR A 236 -16.93 -7.03 -28.97
C THR A 236 -17.36 -6.67 -27.56
N LEU A 237 -18.42 -7.29 -27.03
CA LEU A 237 -18.87 -7.06 -25.65
C LEU A 237 -17.82 -7.48 -24.61
N LEU A 238 -17.20 -8.65 -24.80
CA LEU A 238 -16.08 -9.11 -23.97
C LEU A 238 -14.88 -8.15 -24.04
N GLY A 239 -14.64 -7.54 -25.20
CA GLY A 239 -13.60 -6.52 -25.41
C GLY A 239 -13.87 -5.23 -24.62
N ILE A 240 -15.12 -4.77 -24.61
CA ILE A 240 -15.55 -3.61 -23.81
C ILE A 240 -15.37 -3.91 -22.31
N VAL A 241 -15.84 -5.06 -21.81
CA VAL A 241 -15.69 -5.43 -20.39
C VAL A 241 -14.20 -5.60 -20.01
N ALA A 242 -13.37 -6.15 -20.91
CA ALA A 242 -11.93 -6.24 -20.71
C ALA A 242 -11.26 -4.86 -20.65
N LEU A 243 -11.65 -3.91 -21.50
CA LEU A 243 -11.16 -2.52 -21.46
C LEU A 243 -11.50 -1.84 -20.13
N PHE A 244 -12.75 -1.95 -19.66
CA PHE A 244 -13.13 -1.42 -18.34
C PHE A 244 -12.43 -2.16 -17.20
N SER A 245 -12.18 -3.47 -17.32
CA SER A 245 -11.41 -4.23 -16.33
C SER A 245 -9.95 -3.76 -16.26
N TYR A 246 -9.33 -3.48 -17.41
CA TYR A 246 -8.00 -2.86 -17.46
C TYR A 246 -7.99 -1.47 -16.83
N ALA A 247 -8.96 -0.61 -17.14
CA ALA A 247 -9.09 0.70 -16.50
C ALA A 247 -9.29 0.57 -14.97
N SER A 248 -10.04 -0.43 -14.51
CA SER A 248 -10.25 -0.70 -13.08
C SER A 248 -8.97 -1.17 -12.34
N TYR A 249 -7.97 -1.73 -13.04
CA TYR A 249 -6.65 -1.96 -12.44
C TYR A 249 -5.97 -0.64 -12.06
N TYR A 250 -6.23 0.44 -12.79
CA TYR A 250 -5.74 1.79 -12.50
C TYR A 250 -6.77 2.64 -11.74
N ASN A 251 -7.72 2.00 -11.04
CA ASN A 251 -8.81 2.67 -10.32
C ASN A 251 -9.62 3.66 -11.19
N PHE A 252 -9.79 3.35 -12.48
CA PHE A 252 -10.36 4.27 -13.48
C PHE A 252 -9.64 5.64 -13.53
N PHE A 253 -8.32 5.61 -13.36
CA PHE A 253 -7.41 6.77 -13.34
C PHE A 253 -7.56 7.67 -12.09
N HIS A 254 -8.23 7.20 -11.04
CA HIS A 254 -8.18 7.77 -9.69
C HIS A 254 -6.98 7.18 -8.93
N TRP A 255 -5.85 7.86 -9.04
CA TRP A 255 -4.56 7.40 -8.55
C TRP A 255 -4.45 7.35 -7.02
N HIS A 256 -3.34 6.81 -6.52
CA HIS A 256 -3.01 6.96 -5.10
C HIS A 256 -2.45 8.35 -4.88
N PHE A 257 -2.98 9.09 -3.92
CA PHE A 257 -2.56 10.47 -3.65
C PHE A 257 -2.86 11.41 -4.84
N GLU A 258 -2.43 12.67 -4.76
CA GLU A 258 -2.73 13.70 -5.76
C GLU A 258 -2.08 13.46 -7.15
N ASN A 259 -1.33 12.37 -7.34
CA ASN A 259 -0.63 12.06 -8.58
C ASN A 259 -0.48 10.54 -8.82
N SER A 260 0.05 10.12 -9.97
CA SER A 260 0.17 8.71 -10.34
C SER A 260 1.39 7.97 -9.76
N ILE A 261 2.16 8.58 -8.85
CA ILE A 261 3.46 8.08 -8.38
C ILE A 261 3.30 7.38 -7.02
N HIS A 262 3.71 6.12 -6.93
CA HIS A 262 3.82 5.40 -5.66
C HIS A 262 5.11 5.79 -4.95
N THR A 263 5.19 7.04 -4.47
CA THR A 263 6.43 7.65 -3.94
C THR A 263 7.15 6.78 -2.90
N TRP A 264 6.40 6.01 -2.10
CA TRP A 264 6.94 5.04 -1.13
C TRP A 264 7.71 3.88 -1.77
N GLU A 265 7.21 3.30 -2.88
CA GLU A 265 7.91 2.24 -3.60
C GLU A 265 9.06 2.85 -4.41
N VAL A 266 8.81 4.00 -5.05
CA VAL A 266 9.85 4.66 -5.85
C VAL A 266 11.06 5.03 -4.97
N TYR A 267 10.89 5.59 -3.77
CA TYR A 267 12.00 5.86 -2.85
C TYR A 267 12.86 4.61 -2.63
N HIS A 268 12.26 3.50 -2.21
CA HIS A 268 12.98 2.26 -1.93
C HIS A 268 13.72 1.73 -3.16
N TYR A 269 13.03 1.60 -4.29
CA TYR A 269 13.54 0.91 -5.48
C TYR A 269 14.43 1.81 -6.35
N TYR A 270 14.23 3.14 -6.36
CA TYR A 270 15.12 4.11 -7.02
C TYR A 270 16.38 4.37 -6.18
N MET A 271 16.24 4.84 -4.93
CA MET A 271 17.41 5.19 -4.10
C MET A 271 18.24 3.94 -3.78
N GLY A 272 17.59 2.84 -3.39
CA GLY A 272 18.25 1.59 -3.05
C GLY A 272 18.99 0.94 -4.23
N SER A 273 18.61 1.21 -5.48
CA SER A 273 19.33 0.70 -6.66
C SER A 273 20.40 1.68 -7.18
N LYS A 274 20.09 2.97 -7.31
CA LYS A 274 21.03 4.01 -7.76
C LYS A 274 22.25 4.14 -6.82
N TYR A 275 22.04 3.93 -5.52
CA TYR A 275 23.08 4.02 -4.48
C TYR A 275 23.42 2.66 -3.85
N PHE A 276 23.08 1.55 -4.51
CA PHE A 276 23.41 0.21 -4.01
C PHE A 276 24.91 -0.04 -3.71
N PRO A 277 25.89 0.48 -4.49
CA PRO A 277 27.32 0.30 -4.17
C PRO A 277 27.68 0.83 -2.78
N GLU A 278 27.05 1.94 -2.37
CA GLU A 278 27.36 2.62 -1.11
C GLU A 278 26.49 2.13 0.06
N LEU A 279 25.19 1.88 -0.20
CA LEU A 279 24.20 1.48 0.81
C LEU A 279 24.20 -0.03 1.11
N GLY A 280 24.45 -0.86 0.10
CA GLY A 280 24.07 -2.28 0.11
C GLY A 280 22.58 -2.48 0.44
N TYR A 281 22.26 -3.60 1.10
CA TYR A 281 20.90 -3.86 1.61
C TYR A 281 20.52 -3.07 2.88
N PRO A 282 21.38 -2.92 3.92
CA PRO A 282 20.95 -2.32 5.19
C PRO A 282 21.05 -0.79 5.22
N GLY A 283 21.88 -0.17 4.37
CA GLY A 283 22.28 1.22 4.55
C GLY A 283 21.22 2.27 4.21
N LEU A 284 20.12 1.91 3.53
CA LEU A 284 19.16 2.89 3.00
C LEU A 284 18.60 3.82 4.09
N TYR A 285 18.04 3.27 5.18
CA TYR A 285 17.46 4.08 6.26
C TYR A 285 18.54 4.68 7.18
N GLU A 286 19.66 3.97 7.37
CA GLU A 286 20.82 4.44 8.14
C GLU A 286 21.35 5.75 7.50
N CYS A 287 21.62 5.72 6.19
CA CYS A 287 22.09 6.87 5.43
C CYS A 287 21.03 7.96 5.24
N THR A 288 19.75 7.63 5.04
CA THR A 288 18.68 8.63 5.00
C THR A 288 18.58 9.40 6.33
N THR A 289 18.70 8.71 7.47
CA THR A 289 18.69 9.35 8.80
C THR A 289 19.87 10.30 8.97
N LEU A 290 21.08 9.87 8.60
CA LEU A 290 22.28 10.72 8.69
C LEU A 290 22.18 11.94 7.76
N ALA A 291 21.69 11.76 6.53
CA ALA A 291 21.46 12.83 5.57
C ALA A 291 20.45 13.87 6.07
N ASP A 292 19.32 13.44 6.65
CA ASP A 292 18.34 14.33 7.29
C ASP A 292 18.96 15.14 8.44
N SER A 293 19.79 14.50 9.27
CA SER A 293 20.48 15.19 10.37
C SER A 293 21.40 16.30 9.87
N GLU A 294 22.13 16.04 8.78
CA GLU A 294 23.03 17.02 8.15
C GLU A 294 22.30 18.11 7.34
N ASP A 295 21.01 17.92 7.04
CA ASP A 295 20.13 18.93 6.43
C ASP A 295 19.40 19.80 7.46
N GLY A 296 19.79 19.71 8.74
CA GLY A 296 19.21 20.51 9.83
C GLY A 296 17.90 19.95 10.39
N LEU A 297 17.48 18.75 9.99
CA LEU A 297 16.25 18.11 10.48
C LEU A 297 16.43 17.33 11.78
N ALA A 298 17.55 17.50 12.48
CA ALA A 298 17.88 16.78 13.71
C ALA A 298 16.77 16.85 14.79
N ALA A 299 16.02 17.95 14.87
CA ALA A 299 14.86 18.06 15.76
C ALA A 299 13.73 17.07 15.40
N GLN A 300 13.50 16.81 14.11
CA GLN A 300 12.53 15.84 13.59
C GLN A 300 13.03 14.39 13.65
N LEU A 301 14.28 14.17 14.10
CA LEU A 301 14.83 12.83 14.36
C LEU A 301 14.63 12.39 15.82
N GLN A 302 14.24 13.29 16.72
CA GLN A 302 13.99 12.94 18.12
C GLN A 302 12.84 11.94 18.23
N GLY A 303 13.11 10.77 18.79
CA GLY A 303 12.15 9.66 18.86
C GLY A 303 11.90 8.92 17.54
N ARG A 304 12.52 9.31 16.41
CA ARG A 304 12.39 8.57 15.15
C ARG A 304 12.87 7.13 15.35
N ARG A 305 12.05 6.19 14.88
CA ARG A 305 12.40 4.77 14.79
C ARG A 305 12.57 4.40 13.33
N ILE A 306 13.62 3.64 13.03
CA ILE A 306 13.88 3.07 11.71
C ILE A 306 13.98 1.56 11.81
N ARG A 307 13.73 0.84 10.72
CA ARG A 307 13.96 -0.61 10.67
C ARG A 307 15.43 -0.92 10.43
N ASP A 308 15.99 -1.76 11.27
CA ASP A 308 17.29 -2.39 11.03
C ASP A 308 17.10 -3.63 10.15
N HIS A 309 17.53 -3.62 8.89
CA HIS A 309 17.35 -4.76 7.98
C HIS A 309 18.22 -5.98 8.33
N ARG A 310 19.17 -5.84 9.27
CA ARG A 310 20.03 -6.95 9.71
C ARG A 310 19.28 -7.86 10.70
N SER A 311 18.39 -7.29 11.51
CA SER A 311 17.52 -7.98 12.49
C SER A 311 16.03 -7.99 12.11
N ASN A 312 15.61 -7.14 11.17
CA ASN A 312 14.20 -6.85 10.81
C ASN A 312 13.37 -6.26 11.96
N THR A 313 14.01 -5.60 12.94
CA THR A 313 13.35 -4.95 14.08
C THR A 313 13.37 -3.42 13.96
N LEU A 314 12.34 -2.73 14.48
CA LEU A 314 12.38 -1.28 14.63
C LEU A 314 13.28 -0.90 15.80
N ARG A 315 14.16 0.08 15.63
CA ARG A 315 15.02 0.62 16.70
C ARG A 315 15.05 2.16 16.65
N PRO A 316 15.32 2.85 17.78
CA PRO A 316 15.58 4.28 17.76
C PRO A 316 16.73 4.62 16.82
N ALA A 317 16.63 5.75 16.12
CA ALA A 317 17.57 6.15 15.07
C ALA A 317 18.84 6.87 15.58
N ASN A 318 19.04 6.99 16.90
CA ASN A 318 20.20 7.68 17.49
C ASN A 318 21.53 7.00 17.17
N TYR A 319 21.58 5.67 17.09
CA TYR A 319 22.82 4.91 16.94
C TYR A 319 23.63 5.25 15.68
N ILE A 320 22.97 5.70 14.60
CA ILE A 320 23.64 6.10 13.36
C ILE A 320 24.14 7.55 13.42
N LEU A 321 23.52 8.40 14.25
CA LEU A 321 24.01 9.75 14.55
C LEU A 321 25.24 9.69 15.48
N GLU A 322 25.26 8.73 16.39
CA GLU A 322 26.40 8.41 17.26
C GLU A 322 27.57 7.76 16.49
N ASN A 323 27.30 7.08 15.37
CA ASN A 323 28.30 6.39 14.55
C ASN A 323 28.14 6.69 13.03
N PRO A 324 28.37 7.93 12.57
CA PRO A 324 28.13 8.34 11.17
C PRO A 324 28.91 7.50 10.13
N ASP A 325 30.06 6.97 10.51
CA ASP A 325 30.92 6.16 9.64
C ASP A 325 30.24 4.89 9.13
N LEU A 326 29.28 4.32 9.87
CA LEU A 326 28.48 3.17 9.41
C LEU A 326 27.83 3.41 8.04
N CYS A 327 27.47 4.67 7.76
CA CYS A 327 27.06 5.10 6.43
C CYS A 327 28.25 5.68 5.62
N LYS A 328 28.96 6.68 6.17
CA LYS A 328 29.84 7.54 5.38
C LYS A 328 31.09 6.85 4.80
N HIS A 329 31.59 5.77 5.40
CA HIS A 329 32.82 5.12 4.92
C HIS A 329 32.73 4.62 3.46
N ASN A 330 31.53 4.30 2.97
CA ASN A 330 31.31 3.83 1.59
C ASN A 330 31.06 4.95 0.58
N PHE A 331 30.86 6.19 1.03
CA PHE A 331 30.52 7.32 0.16
C PHE A 331 31.75 8.19 -0.15
N SER A 332 31.96 8.49 -1.43
CA SER A 332 32.75 9.67 -1.79
C SER A 332 31.98 10.95 -1.44
N ALA A 333 32.67 12.05 -1.17
CA ALA A 333 32.02 13.34 -0.86
C ALA A 333 31.04 13.78 -1.97
N TRP A 334 31.37 13.52 -3.24
CA TRP A 334 30.49 13.87 -4.36
C TRP A 334 29.26 12.96 -4.46
N ARG A 335 29.39 11.64 -4.19
CA ARG A 335 28.25 10.72 -4.14
C ARG A 335 27.35 10.97 -2.93
N TRP A 336 27.91 11.39 -1.81
CA TRP A 336 27.13 11.80 -0.64
C TRP A 336 26.27 13.02 -0.96
N ASN A 337 26.84 14.03 -1.62
CA ASN A 337 26.10 15.21 -2.06
C ASN A 337 25.04 14.88 -3.12
N GLU A 338 25.31 13.95 -4.04
CA GLU A 338 24.31 13.44 -4.99
C GLU A 338 23.15 12.72 -4.26
N PHE A 339 23.47 11.82 -3.33
CA PHE A 339 22.49 11.11 -2.51
C PHE A 339 21.60 12.08 -1.72
N LYS A 340 22.18 13.07 -1.04
CA LYS A 340 21.44 14.10 -0.31
C LYS A 340 20.54 14.93 -1.23
N LYS A 341 21.05 15.32 -2.40
CA LYS A 341 20.26 16.06 -3.41
C LYS A 341 19.05 15.25 -3.87
N ASP A 342 19.25 13.99 -4.23
CA ASP A 342 18.17 13.10 -4.67
C ASP A 342 17.15 12.85 -3.55
N LEU A 343 17.65 12.62 -2.32
CA LEU A 343 16.82 12.43 -1.12
C LEU A 343 15.93 13.65 -0.83
N SER A 344 16.44 14.86 -1.07
CA SER A 344 15.70 16.10 -0.83
C SER A 344 14.42 16.21 -1.68
N TRP A 345 14.40 15.63 -2.89
CA TRP A 345 13.18 15.56 -3.70
C TRP A 345 12.14 14.64 -3.06
N PHE A 346 12.52 13.42 -2.69
CA PHE A 346 11.60 12.47 -2.03
C PHE A 346 11.03 13.03 -0.73
N ARG A 347 11.85 13.73 0.06
CA ARG A 347 11.45 14.43 1.27
C ARG A 347 10.53 15.61 1.01
N GLY A 348 10.69 16.30 -0.12
CA GLY A 348 9.83 17.43 -0.52
C GLY A 348 8.47 17.04 -1.09
N VAL A 349 8.28 15.79 -1.54
CA VAL A 349 7.00 15.26 -2.09
C VAL A 349 6.26 14.33 -1.13
N MET A 350 6.67 14.28 0.14
CA MET A 350 6.00 13.53 1.21
C MET A 350 5.82 14.42 2.44
N ASP A 351 4.70 14.24 3.14
CA ASP A 351 4.54 14.78 4.49
C ASP A 351 5.49 14.09 5.49
N LEU A 352 5.70 14.72 6.65
CA LEU A 352 6.64 14.24 7.67
C LEU A 352 6.25 12.87 8.27
N ASN A 353 4.95 12.58 8.41
CA ASN A 353 4.47 11.31 8.96
C ASN A 353 4.81 10.18 7.98
N ARG A 354 4.48 10.36 6.71
CA ARG A 354 4.79 9.42 5.62
C ARG A 354 6.29 9.23 5.43
N TRP A 355 7.07 10.30 5.42
CA TRP A 355 8.54 10.24 5.35
C TRP A 355 9.13 9.39 6.49
N THR A 356 8.60 9.55 7.70
CA THR A 356 9.04 8.82 8.90
C THR A 356 8.56 7.37 8.92
N ASN A 357 7.30 7.12 8.53
CA ASN A 357 6.71 5.77 8.51
C ASN A 357 7.30 4.88 7.42
N MET A 358 7.69 5.46 6.28
CA MET A 358 8.35 4.74 5.19
C MET A 358 9.68 4.09 5.62
N GLN A 359 10.42 4.73 6.54
CA GLN A 359 11.67 4.21 7.11
C GLN A 359 11.46 3.09 8.16
N GLN A 360 10.21 2.69 8.38
CA GLN A 360 9.83 1.54 9.22
C GLN A 360 9.41 0.32 8.39
N ASP A 361 9.37 0.41 7.07
CA ASP A 361 9.06 -0.69 6.16
C ASP A 361 10.25 -1.68 6.04
N HIS A 362 10.12 -2.71 5.22
CA HIS A 362 11.09 -3.78 5.04
C HIS A 362 12.28 -3.45 4.12
N GLY A 363 12.34 -2.21 3.64
CA GLY A 363 13.47 -1.63 2.90
C GLY A 363 13.76 -2.23 1.53
N TYR A 364 14.99 -1.98 1.07
CA TYR A 364 15.47 -2.52 -0.19
C TYR A 364 15.80 -4.01 -0.04
N ASN A 365 15.11 -4.85 -0.81
CA ASN A 365 15.27 -6.30 -0.85
C ASN A 365 15.35 -6.99 -2.25
N PRO A 366 15.38 -6.32 -3.42
CA PRO A 366 15.49 -7.00 -4.72
C PRO A 366 16.74 -7.87 -4.90
N PRO A 367 16.70 -8.92 -5.75
CA PRO A 367 17.90 -9.67 -6.12
C PRO A 367 18.91 -8.83 -6.92
N PRO A 368 20.20 -9.23 -6.98
CA PRO A 368 21.23 -8.47 -7.70
C PRO A 368 20.98 -8.26 -9.21
N VAL A 369 20.26 -9.17 -9.88
CA VAL A 369 19.87 -9.00 -11.30
C VAL A 369 18.81 -7.91 -11.48
N TRP A 370 17.82 -7.80 -10.57
CA TRP A 370 16.93 -6.63 -10.59
C TRP A 370 17.71 -5.37 -10.23
N THR A 371 18.59 -5.42 -9.21
CA THR A 371 19.43 -4.29 -8.80
C THR A 371 20.26 -3.74 -9.96
N MET A 372 20.89 -4.60 -10.77
CA MET A 372 21.60 -4.21 -11.98
C MET A 372 20.70 -3.42 -12.95
N ILE A 373 19.47 -3.90 -13.20
CA ILE A 373 18.54 -3.26 -14.13
C ILE A 373 18.01 -1.94 -13.56
N GLY A 374 17.56 -1.95 -12.31
CA GLY A 374 17.06 -0.77 -11.59
C GLY A 374 18.12 0.32 -11.47
N ARG A 375 19.37 -0.04 -11.16
CA ARG A 375 20.52 0.88 -11.12
C ARG A 375 20.83 1.43 -12.50
N ALA A 376 20.92 0.57 -13.52
CA ALA A 376 21.20 1.00 -14.89
C ALA A 376 20.15 1.99 -15.39
N VAL A 377 18.86 1.73 -15.16
CA VAL A 377 17.77 2.62 -15.58
C VAL A 377 17.70 3.89 -14.71
N GLY A 378 17.71 3.75 -13.39
CA GLY A 378 17.54 4.86 -12.45
C GLY A 378 18.70 5.85 -12.42
N SER A 379 19.93 5.40 -12.67
CA SER A 379 21.12 6.27 -12.67
C SER A 379 21.18 7.23 -13.86
N PHE A 380 20.40 7.02 -14.93
CA PHE A 380 20.32 7.97 -16.04
C PHE A 380 19.52 9.24 -15.71
N PHE A 381 18.74 9.22 -14.63
CA PHE A 381 17.86 10.32 -14.24
C PHE A 381 18.30 10.92 -12.90
N SER A 382 18.07 12.22 -12.71
CA SER A 382 17.96 12.84 -11.38
C SER A 382 16.48 12.88 -11.02
N PRO A 383 16.08 12.68 -9.75
CA PRO A 383 14.67 12.64 -9.39
C PRO A 383 14.04 14.04 -9.51
N THR A 384 13.09 14.13 -10.43
CA THR A 384 12.13 15.23 -10.58
C THR A 384 10.75 14.61 -10.77
N THR A 385 9.68 15.41 -10.66
CA THR A 385 8.32 14.90 -10.86
C THR A 385 8.13 14.29 -12.25
N GLU A 386 8.70 14.89 -13.29
CA GLU A 386 8.58 14.47 -14.69
C GLU A 386 9.36 13.18 -14.95
N SER A 387 10.63 13.14 -14.52
CA SER A 387 11.51 11.98 -14.72
C SER A 387 11.03 10.76 -13.93
N ILE A 388 10.50 10.95 -12.71
CA ILE A 388 9.90 9.89 -11.92
C ILE A 388 8.58 9.43 -12.55
N GLN A 389 7.76 10.34 -13.08
CA GLN A 389 6.58 9.98 -13.89
C GLN A 389 6.95 9.14 -15.12
N ASP A 390 8.06 9.44 -15.80
CA ASP A 390 8.54 8.66 -16.94
C ASP A 390 9.06 7.27 -16.53
N LEU A 391 9.74 7.16 -15.38
CA LEU A 391 10.18 5.88 -14.83
C LEU A 391 9.01 4.94 -14.45
N VAL A 392 7.92 5.46 -13.87
CA VAL A 392 6.76 4.63 -13.50
C VAL A 392 5.90 4.22 -14.70
N LYS A 393 5.96 4.96 -15.83
CA LYS A 393 5.33 4.55 -17.10
C LYS A 393 5.94 3.26 -17.68
N LEU A 394 7.17 2.88 -17.30
CA LEU A 394 7.80 1.65 -17.76
C LEU A 394 6.99 0.40 -17.42
N ASP A 395 6.38 0.32 -16.24
CA ASP A 395 5.54 -0.81 -15.86
C ASP A 395 4.24 -0.89 -16.70
N ILE A 396 3.69 0.26 -17.13
CA ILE A 396 2.56 0.31 -18.07
C ILE A 396 2.96 -0.27 -19.43
N LEU A 397 4.13 0.13 -19.96
CA LEU A 397 4.67 -0.40 -21.22
C LEU A 397 4.94 -1.91 -21.13
N LEU A 398 5.44 -2.39 -20.00
CA LEU A 398 5.67 -3.82 -19.73
C LEU A 398 4.35 -4.61 -19.73
N ILE A 399 3.28 -4.11 -19.09
CA ILE A 399 1.94 -4.72 -19.12
C ILE A 399 1.36 -4.74 -20.54
N LEU A 400 1.47 -3.64 -21.28
CA LEU A 400 1.01 -3.57 -22.68
C LEU A 400 1.78 -4.56 -23.58
N LEU A 401 3.09 -4.74 -23.37
CA LEU A 401 3.90 -5.71 -24.08
C LEU A 401 3.50 -7.16 -23.76
N VAL A 402 3.10 -7.46 -22.51
CA VAL A 402 2.49 -8.76 -22.16
C VAL A 402 1.23 -9.00 -22.97
N PHE A 403 0.30 -8.04 -22.98
CA PHE A 403 -0.96 -8.17 -23.69
C PHE A 403 -0.77 -8.30 -25.21
N ALA A 404 0.12 -7.51 -25.81
CA ALA A 404 0.51 -7.68 -27.21
C ALA A 404 1.09 -9.10 -27.48
N SER A 405 1.96 -9.59 -26.60
CA SER A 405 2.59 -10.91 -26.73
C SER A 405 1.58 -12.06 -26.57
N ILE A 406 0.61 -11.94 -25.66
CA ILE A 406 -0.47 -12.92 -25.48
C ILE A 406 -1.39 -12.92 -26.71
N GLY A 407 -1.76 -11.75 -27.23
CA GLY A 407 -2.54 -11.62 -28.47
C GLY A 407 -1.83 -12.27 -29.66
N TRP A 408 -0.53 -12.02 -29.82
CA TRP A 408 0.30 -12.66 -30.85
C TRP A 408 0.42 -14.19 -30.66
N ALA A 409 0.67 -14.66 -29.44
CA ALA A 409 0.91 -16.07 -29.16
C ALA A 409 -0.36 -16.93 -29.21
N PHE A 410 -1.45 -16.47 -28.58
CA PHE A 410 -2.66 -17.24 -28.27
C PHE A 410 -3.97 -16.66 -28.85
N GLY A 411 -3.92 -15.50 -29.53
CA GLY A 411 -5.07 -14.88 -30.17
C GLY A 411 -6.01 -14.11 -29.21
N LEU A 412 -6.96 -13.38 -29.82
CA LEU A 412 -7.78 -12.38 -29.13
C LEU A 412 -8.61 -12.92 -27.96
N GLU A 413 -9.18 -14.14 -28.05
CA GLU A 413 -10.01 -14.67 -26.95
C GLU A 413 -9.19 -14.95 -25.68
N THR A 414 -7.96 -15.44 -25.83
CA THR A 414 -7.03 -15.64 -24.72
C THR A 414 -6.54 -14.31 -24.15
N LEU A 415 -6.30 -13.31 -25.02
CA LEU A 415 -5.95 -11.96 -24.63
C LEU A 415 -7.04 -11.30 -23.77
N LEU A 416 -8.31 -11.32 -24.22
CA LEU A 416 -9.41 -10.72 -23.46
C LEU A 416 -9.59 -11.39 -22.09
N LEU A 417 -9.46 -12.72 -22.01
CA LEU A 417 -9.48 -13.44 -20.73
C LEU A 417 -8.30 -13.05 -19.83
N ALA A 418 -7.09 -12.92 -20.38
CA ALA A 418 -5.92 -12.46 -19.63
C ALA A 418 -6.08 -11.04 -19.08
N ILE A 419 -6.68 -10.12 -19.85
CA ILE A 419 -6.98 -8.76 -19.41
C ILE A 419 -8.04 -8.75 -18.30
N LEU A 420 -9.10 -9.56 -18.43
CA LEU A 420 -10.11 -9.73 -17.37
C LEU A 420 -9.47 -10.26 -16.07
N VAL A 421 -8.71 -11.35 -16.16
CA VAL A 421 -8.05 -11.96 -15.00
C VAL A 421 -7.06 -10.98 -14.36
N TRP A 422 -6.29 -10.23 -15.15
CA TRP A 422 -5.41 -9.17 -14.65
C TRP A 422 -6.18 -8.05 -13.92
N GLY A 423 -7.14 -7.42 -14.60
CA GLY A 423 -7.84 -6.24 -14.10
C GLY A 423 -8.69 -6.49 -12.86
N LEU A 424 -9.21 -7.71 -12.75
CA LEU A 424 -10.10 -8.16 -11.68
C LEU A 424 -9.37 -8.96 -10.59
N CYS A 425 -8.03 -9.11 -10.66
CA CYS A 425 -7.24 -9.75 -9.62
C CYS A 425 -7.10 -8.83 -8.40
N TYR A 426 -8.06 -8.93 -7.48
CA TYR A 426 -8.04 -8.18 -6.22
C TYR A 426 -6.72 -8.30 -5.41
N PRO A 427 -6.09 -9.49 -5.24
CA PRO A 427 -4.80 -9.62 -4.53
C PRO A 427 -3.70 -8.72 -5.11
N SER A 428 -3.76 -8.47 -6.43
CA SER A 428 -2.83 -7.66 -7.23
C SER A 428 -3.44 -6.30 -7.64
N ARG A 429 -4.32 -5.72 -6.81
CA ARG A 429 -4.90 -4.38 -7.03
C ARG A 429 -3.85 -3.26 -7.08
N TYR A 430 -4.21 -2.12 -7.67
CA TYR A 430 -3.37 -0.92 -7.80
C TYR A 430 -2.68 -0.53 -6.49
N TYR A 431 -3.39 -0.67 -5.36
CA TYR A 431 -2.95 -0.28 -4.01
C TYR A 431 -1.51 -0.64 -3.64
N TRP A 432 -1.03 -1.81 -4.07
CA TRP A 432 0.23 -2.35 -3.57
C TRP A 432 1.48 -1.93 -4.35
N ILE A 433 1.37 -1.80 -5.68
CA ILE A 433 2.52 -1.63 -6.61
C ILE A 433 2.18 -0.75 -7.83
N GLY A 434 0.99 -0.16 -7.86
CA GLY A 434 0.55 0.73 -8.93
C GLY A 434 1.25 2.08 -8.86
N GLY A 435 1.95 2.48 -9.93
CA GLY A 435 2.76 3.70 -9.93
C GLY A 435 4.17 3.50 -9.36
N ALA A 436 4.65 2.25 -9.26
CA ALA A 436 5.99 1.91 -8.79
C ALA A 436 7.02 1.77 -9.93
N PHE A 437 8.28 1.53 -9.57
CA PHE A 437 9.41 1.45 -10.51
C PHE A 437 9.79 -0.01 -10.80
N LEU A 438 9.62 -0.45 -12.06
CA LEU A 438 10.05 -1.76 -12.59
C LEU A 438 9.54 -2.99 -11.79
N ARG A 439 8.39 -2.90 -11.15
CA ARG A 439 7.77 -3.98 -10.37
C ARG A 439 7.11 -5.03 -11.26
N GLN A 440 6.76 -4.70 -12.49
CA GLN A 440 6.16 -5.61 -13.48
C GLN A 440 7.20 -6.30 -14.39
N SER A 441 8.49 -6.02 -14.21
CA SER A 441 9.58 -6.59 -14.99
C SER A 441 9.62 -8.13 -14.97
N TRP A 442 9.43 -8.76 -13.79
CA TRP A 442 9.35 -10.22 -13.67
C TRP A 442 8.11 -10.78 -14.39
N PHE A 443 6.95 -10.14 -14.24
CA PHE A 443 5.68 -10.59 -14.79
C PHE A 443 5.72 -10.56 -16.31
N ALA A 444 6.24 -9.46 -16.87
CA ALA A 444 6.47 -9.32 -18.29
C ALA A 444 7.40 -10.40 -18.82
N SER A 445 8.56 -10.58 -18.17
CA SER A 445 9.52 -11.60 -18.58
C SER A 445 8.92 -13.03 -18.50
N ALA A 446 8.13 -13.34 -17.47
CA ALA A 446 7.44 -14.64 -17.35
C ALA A 446 6.42 -14.87 -18.46
N MET A 447 5.45 -13.97 -18.63
CA MET A 447 4.34 -14.16 -19.58
C MET A 447 4.83 -14.12 -21.03
N ILE A 448 5.77 -13.23 -21.36
CA ILE A 448 6.38 -13.17 -22.69
C ILE A 448 7.23 -14.44 -22.94
N GLY A 449 7.93 -14.96 -21.92
CA GLY A 449 8.62 -16.25 -21.99
C GLY A 449 7.68 -17.41 -22.34
N LEU A 450 6.52 -17.51 -21.69
CA LEU A 450 5.48 -18.50 -22.02
C LEU A 450 4.93 -18.32 -23.44
N CYS A 451 4.76 -17.08 -23.90
CA CYS A 451 4.37 -16.76 -25.28
C CYS A 451 5.41 -17.24 -26.31
N PHE A 452 6.71 -17.07 -26.04
CA PHE A 452 7.78 -17.61 -26.90
C PHE A 452 7.84 -19.14 -26.88
N LEU A 453 7.57 -19.80 -25.75
CA LEU A 453 7.41 -21.26 -25.70
C LEU A 453 6.22 -21.71 -26.56
N LYS A 454 5.08 -20.99 -26.52
CA LYS A 454 3.92 -21.29 -27.38
C LYS A 454 4.22 -21.16 -28.88
N LYS A 455 5.16 -20.28 -29.25
CA LYS A 455 5.66 -20.10 -30.62
C LYS A 455 6.94 -20.89 -30.93
N GLU A 456 7.23 -21.93 -30.14
CA GLU A 456 8.35 -22.87 -30.34
C GLU A 456 9.75 -22.21 -30.33
N LYS A 457 9.88 -21.01 -29.76
CA LYS A 457 11.15 -20.30 -29.60
C LYS A 457 11.78 -20.62 -28.23
N TYR A 458 12.03 -21.92 -28.02
CA TYR A 458 12.50 -22.49 -26.74
C TYR A 458 13.71 -21.79 -26.11
N LEU A 459 14.67 -21.33 -26.92
CA LEU A 459 15.84 -20.59 -26.42
C LEU A 459 15.44 -19.26 -25.75
N ILE A 460 14.65 -18.44 -26.43
CA ILE A 460 14.19 -17.13 -25.94
C ILE A 460 13.25 -17.32 -24.76
N GLY A 461 12.34 -18.30 -24.82
CA GLY A 461 11.47 -18.67 -23.70
C GLY A 461 12.28 -19.07 -22.46
N GLY A 462 13.35 -19.85 -22.60
CA GLY A 462 14.25 -20.20 -21.51
C GLY A 462 14.99 -19.00 -20.91
N ILE A 463 15.53 -18.10 -21.75
CA ILE A 463 16.22 -16.87 -21.31
C ILE A 463 15.27 -15.97 -20.51
N LEU A 464 14.04 -15.76 -20.99
CA LEU A 464 13.06 -14.89 -20.32
C LEU A 464 12.53 -15.50 -19.02
N LEU A 465 12.25 -16.80 -18.98
CA LEU A 465 11.89 -17.45 -17.70
C LEU A 465 13.06 -17.38 -16.69
N ALA A 466 14.31 -17.52 -17.14
CA ALA A 466 15.48 -17.35 -16.27
C ALA A 466 15.63 -15.90 -15.77
N LEU A 467 15.43 -14.89 -16.64
CA LEU A 467 15.41 -13.48 -16.26
C LEU A 467 14.34 -13.18 -15.20
N SER A 468 13.10 -13.64 -15.43
CA SER A 468 12.01 -13.53 -14.45
C SER A 468 12.37 -14.17 -13.10
N SER A 469 12.97 -15.36 -13.13
CA SER A 469 13.41 -16.09 -11.94
C SER A 469 14.55 -15.39 -11.20
N LEU A 470 15.47 -14.75 -11.91
CA LEU A 470 16.57 -13.99 -11.31
C LEU A 470 16.12 -12.62 -10.79
N ILE A 471 14.99 -12.10 -11.27
CA ILE A 471 14.38 -10.85 -10.80
C ILE A 471 13.48 -11.06 -9.56
N THR A 472 12.76 -12.18 -9.43
CA THR A 472 11.84 -12.37 -8.27
C THR A 472 11.69 -13.82 -7.79
N VAL A 473 12.66 -14.70 -8.06
CA VAL A 473 12.79 -16.09 -7.54
C VAL A 473 11.63 -17.04 -7.84
N PHE A 474 10.42 -16.80 -7.32
CA PHE A 474 9.26 -17.68 -7.50
C PHE A 474 8.86 -17.97 -8.97
N PRO A 475 9.12 -17.13 -9.99
CA PRO A 475 8.89 -17.50 -11.39
C PRO A 475 9.69 -18.72 -11.86
N LEU A 476 10.70 -19.16 -11.08
CA LEU A 476 11.41 -20.43 -11.26
C LEU A 476 10.46 -21.62 -11.38
N PHE A 477 9.26 -21.57 -10.79
CA PHE A 477 8.29 -22.67 -10.91
C PHE A 477 7.78 -22.89 -12.34
N PHE A 478 7.81 -21.89 -13.22
CA PHE A 478 7.56 -22.09 -14.67
C PHE A 478 8.67 -22.93 -15.32
N ILE A 479 9.92 -22.77 -14.89
CA ILE A 479 11.06 -23.57 -15.34
C ILE A 479 10.99 -24.98 -14.73
N VAL A 480 10.71 -25.10 -13.43
CA VAL A 480 10.57 -26.38 -12.72
C VAL A 480 9.47 -27.23 -13.36
N GLY A 481 8.34 -26.62 -13.74
CA GLY A 481 7.24 -27.32 -14.40
C GLY A 481 7.68 -28.05 -15.67
N LEU A 482 8.30 -27.34 -16.61
CA LEU A 482 8.84 -27.95 -17.83
C LEU A 482 10.06 -28.84 -17.55
N GLY A 483 10.88 -28.49 -16.55
CA GLY A 483 12.01 -29.28 -16.08
C GLY A 483 11.62 -30.68 -15.60
N ILE A 484 10.50 -30.83 -14.88
CA ILE A 484 9.96 -32.13 -14.45
C ILE A 484 9.62 -33.00 -15.66
N LYS A 485 9.00 -32.44 -16.71
CA LYS A 485 8.70 -33.16 -17.94
C LYS A 485 9.97 -33.58 -18.69
N ILE A 486 10.93 -32.66 -18.85
CA ILE A 486 12.21 -32.91 -19.51
C ILE A 486 12.99 -34.01 -18.77
N ALA A 487 13.06 -33.94 -17.43
CA ALA A 487 13.70 -34.95 -16.59
C ALA A 487 13.02 -36.32 -16.74
N HIS A 488 11.68 -36.38 -16.70
CA HIS A 488 10.95 -37.63 -16.95
C HIS A 488 11.27 -38.22 -18.34
N GLN A 489 11.24 -37.40 -19.40
CA GLN A 489 11.55 -37.85 -20.75
C GLN A 489 13.00 -38.36 -20.86
N TRP A 490 13.97 -37.66 -20.27
CA TRP A 490 15.36 -38.09 -20.25
C TRP A 490 15.55 -39.39 -19.46
N ILE A 491 14.94 -39.53 -18.28
CA ILE A 491 15.03 -40.74 -17.46
C ILE A 491 14.50 -41.96 -18.22
N THR A 492 13.33 -41.83 -18.87
CA THR A 492 12.62 -42.91 -19.56
C THR A 492 13.16 -43.24 -20.96
N THR A 493 13.59 -42.25 -21.75
CA THR A 493 14.00 -42.45 -23.15
C THR A 493 15.50 -42.31 -23.40
N LYS A 494 16.25 -41.80 -22.41
CA LYS A 494 17.67 -41.36 -22.53
C LYS A 494 17.94 -40.35 -23.64
N LYS A 495 16.89 -39.70 -24.19
CA LYS A 495 16.99 -38.73 -25.30
C LYS A 495 16.37 -37.39 -24.90
N LEU A 496 17.02 -36.31 -25.32
CA LEU A 496 16.53 -34.94 -25.21
C LEU A 496 16.22 -34.39 -26.61
N SER A 497 15.03 -33.82 -26.78
CA SER A 497 14.63 -33.19 -28.04
C SER A 497 15.44 -31.91 -28.31
N THR A 498 15.56 -31.49 -29.57
CA THR A 498 16.19 -30.21 -29.92
C THR A 498 15.50 -29.00 -29.25
N PRO A 499 14.15 -28.93 -29.18
CA PRO A 499 13.43 -28.00 -28.30
C PRO A 499 13.92 -27.97 -26.86
N HIS A 500 14.03 -29.13 -26.19
CA HIS A 500 14.45 -29.21 -24.78
C HIS A 500 15.90 -28.82 -24.57
N LYS A 501 16.80 -29.17 -25.50
CA LYS A 501 18.18 -28.68 -25.49
C LYS A 501 18.24 -27.16 -25.63
N ARG A 502 17.47 -26.56 -26.56
CA ARG A 502 17.39 -25.11 -26.73
C ARG A 502 16.83 -24.41 -25.49
N PHE A 503 15.81 -24.99 -24.84
CA PHE A 503 15.27 -24.48 -23.58
C PHE A 503 16.30 -24.53 -22.46
N ALA A 504 16.95 -25.67 -22.24
CA ALA A 504 17.97 -25.84 -21.21
C ALA A 504 19.16 -24.89 -21.42
N VAL A 505 19.64 -24.73 -22.66
CA VAL A 505 20.66 -23.73 -23.01
C VAL A 505 20.16 -22.31 -22.73
N GLY A 506 18.92 -21.98 -23.06
CA GLY A 506 18.34 -20.66 -22.78
C GLY A 506 18.29 -20.33 -21.29
N VAL A 507 17.86 -21.30 -20.47
CA VAL A 507 17.83 -21.17 -19.01
C VAL A 507 19.24 -21.06 -18.42
N VAL A 508 20.14 -21.99 -18.77
CA VAL A 508 21.48 -22.07 -18.15
C VAL A 508 22.41 -20.97 -18.67
N ALA A 509 22.57 -20.82 -19.98
CA ALA A 509 23.48 -19.81 -20.54
C ALA A 509 22.91 -18.39 -20.37
N GLY A 510 21.60 -18.20 -20.53
CA GLY A 510 20.94 -16.93 -20.25
C GLY A 510 21.04 -16.55 -18.77
N GLY A 511 20.70 -17.47 -17.87
CA GLY A 511 20.82 -17.26 -16.42
C GLY A 511 22.26 -16.99 -15.97
N MET A 512 23.24 -17.75 -16.47
CA MET A 512 24.66 -17.53 -16.17
C MET A 512 25.16 -16.19 -16.70
N THR A 513 24.74 -15.78 -17.91
CA THR A 513 25.11 -14.46 -18.46
C THR A 513 24.55 -13.34 -17.60
N LEU A 514 23.27 -13.41 -17.20
CA LEU A 514 22.63 -12.42 -16.32
C LEU A 514 23.28 -12.38 -14.93
N PHE A 515 23.62 -13.54 -14.37
CA PHE A 515 24.38 -13.65 -13.12
C PHE A 515 25.72 -12.93 -13.24
N LEU A 516 26.54 -13.27 -14.25
CA LEU A 516 27.86 -12.67 -14.46
C LEU A 516 27.79 -11.15 -14.69
N LEU A 517 26.84 -10.67 -15.50
CA LEU A 517 26.63 -9.23 -15.72
C LEU A 517 26.20 -8.49 -14.43
N SER A 518 25.42 -9.14 -13.57
CA SER A 518 24.95 -8.52 -12.32
C SER A 518 26.04 -8.34 -11.27
N LEU A 519 27.19 -9.04 -11.37
CA LEU A 519 28.30 -8.88 -10.43
C LEU A 519 28.85 -7.43 -10.47
N PRO A 520 29.36 -6.89 -11.60
CA PRO A 520 29.68 -5.47 -11.71
C PRO A 520 28.43 -4.59 -11.83
N GLY A 521 27.36 -5.07 -12.48
CA GLY A 521 26.17 -4.28 -12.79
C GLY A 521 25.40 -3.80 -11.56
N SER A 522 25.23 -4.66 -10.55
CA SER A 522 24.66 -4.26 -9.25
C SER A 522 25.57 -3.29 -8.48
N GLY A 523 26.88 -3.38 -8.68
CA GLY A 523 27.90 -2.60 -7.96
C GLY A 523 28.35 -3.22 -6.63
N GLY A 524 27.72 -4.30 -6.15
CA GLY A 524 28.11 -5.00 -4.93
C GLY A 524 28.84 -6.33 -5.14
N GLY A 525 29.11 -6.74 -6.39
CA GLY A 525 29.86 -7.96 -6.70
C GLY A 525 29.24 -9.23 -6.10
N ILE A 526 30.10 -10.13 -5.59
CA ILE A 526 29.68 -11.34 -4.87
C ILE A 526 29.01 -10.98 -3.53
N GLY A 527 29.41 -9.87 -2.90
CA GLY A 527 28.80 -9.36 -1.67
C GLY A 527 27.31 -9.04 -1.82
N ALA A 528 26.87 -8.60 -3.00
CA ALA A 528 25.46 -8.41 -3.33
C ALA A 528 24.65 -9.72 -3.22
N TYR A 529 25.21 -10.85 -3.65
CA TYR A 529 24.54 -12.15 -3.53
C TYR A 529 24.52 -12.66 -2.09
N GLN A 530 25.61 -12.47 -1.32
CA GLN A 530 25.65 -12.82 0.10
C GLN A 530 24.65 -11.99 0.92
N GLY A 531 24.60 -10.67 0.66
CA GLY A 531 23.62 -9.76 1.24
C GLY A 531 22.19 -10.16 0.90
N PHE A 532 21.92 -10.44 -0.38
CA PHE A 532 20.59 -10.89 -0.83
C PHE A 532 20.14 -12.16 -0.11
N LEU A 533 21.02 -13.18 -0.02
CA LEU A 533 20.72 -14.44 0.66
C LEU A 533 20.40 -14.25 2.15
N LYS A 534 21.09 -13.31 2.82
CA LYS A 534 20.77 -12.93 4.21
C LYS A 534 19.41 -12.23 4.28
N THR A 535 19.19 -11.19 3.48
CA THR A 535 17.94 -10.42 3.45
C THR A 535 16.72 -11.29 3.16
N ILE A 536 16.78 -12.12 2.11
CA ILE A 536 15.65 -12.99 1.72
C ILE A 536 15.36 -14.07 2.77
N SER A 537 16.37 -14.58 3.48
CA SER A 537 16.18 -15.52 4.60
C SER A 537 15.41 -14.88 5.76
N THR A 538 15.75 -13.64 6.12
CA THR A 538 15.03 -12.87 7.15
C THR A 538 13.61 -12.52 6.71
N HIS A 539 13.41 -12.15 5.43
CA HIS A 539 12.08 -11.90 4.87
C HIS A 539 11.20 -13.17 4.88
N MET A 540 11.69 -14.31 4.38
CA MET A 540 10.93 -15.58 4.33
C MET A 540 10.56 -16.16 5.72
N SER A 541 11.30 -15.78 6.76
CA SER A 541 11.04 -16.18 8.15
C SER A 541 10.13 -15.20 8.92
N THR A 542 9.81 -14.05 8.33
CA THR A 542 8.92 -13.04 8.90
C THR A 542 7.53 -13.13 8.28
N PRO A 543 6.49 -13.52 9.05
CA PRO A 543 5.12 -13.48 8.53
C PRO A 543 4.63 -12.04 8.35
N LEU A 544 3.96 -11.77 7.21
CA LEU A 544 3.22 -10.53 6.96
C LEU A 544 1.74 -10.83 6.82
N THR A 545 0.88 -9.87 7.19
CA THR A 545 -0.58 -10.06 7.19
C THR A 545 -1.17 -10.22 5.79
N ASN A 546 -0.44 -9.80 4.75
CA ASN A 546 -0.78 -10.01 3.33
C ASN A 546 -0.05 -11.19 2.67
N HIS A 547 0.54 -12.10 3.46
CA HIS A 547 1.09 -13.34 2.93
C HIS A 547 -0.02 -14.32 2.52
N MET A 548 0.07 -14.82 1.30
CA MET A 548 -0.82 -15.82 0.72
C MET A 548 -0.08 -17.12 0.37
N GLY A 549 -0.81 -18.24 0.41
CA GLY A 549 -0.34 -19.56 0.00
C GLY A 549 -0.76 -20.69 0.95
N LEU A 550 -0.34 -21.92 0.63
CA LEU A 550 -0.63 -23.11 1.44
C LEU A 550 -0.09 -22.96 2.86
N LYS A 551 1.10 -22.36 3.01
CA LYS A 551 1.71 -22.07 4.33
C LYS A 551 0.83 -21.15 5.18
N THR A 552 0.28 -20.07 4.61
CA THR A 552 -0.71 -19.22 5.28
C THR A 552 -1.91 -20.05 5.75
N LEU A 553 -2.49 -20.84 4.85
CA LEU A 553 -3.70 -21.62 5.12
C LEU A 553 -3.52 -22.63 6.26
N VAL A 554 -2.43 -23.40 6.27
CA VAL A 554 -2.19 -24.42 7.32
C VAL A 554 -1.65 -23.82 8.64
N ALA A 555 -1.10 -22.60 8.61
CA ALA A 555 -0.62 -21.89 9.79
C ALA A 555 -1.70 -21.04 10.48
N PHE A 556 -2.78 -20.68 9.79
CA PHE A 556 -3.83 -19.83 10.34
C PHE A 556 -4.56 -20.47 11.54
N ARG A 557 -4.90 -19.65 12.54
CA ARG A 557 -5.70 -20.05 13.71
C ARG A 557 -6.64 -18.89 14.10
N PRO A 558 -7.98 -19.08 14.10
CA PRO A 558 -8.93 -18.03 14.47
C PRO A 558 -8.74 -17.49 15.90
N SER A 559 -8.20 -18.30 16.82
CA SER A 559 -7.90 -17.91 18.20
C SER A 559 -6.80 -16.84 18.29
N THR A 560 -5.85 -16.82 17.36
CA THR A 560 -4.65 -15.96 17.38
C THR A 560 -4.55 -15.11 16.11
N LYS A 561 -5.68 -14.66 15.54
CA LYS A 561 -5.69 -13.67 14.44
C LYS A 561 -5.10 -12.33 14.91
N ALA A 562 -4.59 -11.53 13.97
CA ALA A 562 -3.84 -10.31 14.27
C ALA A 562 -4.59 -9.35 15.20
N GLU A 563 -5.88 -9.12 14.92
CA GLU A 563 -6.81 -8.35 15.76
C GLU A 563 -6.76 -8.68 17.26
N ARG A 564 -6.62 -9.97 17.60
CA ARG A 564 -6.65 -10.46 19.00
C ARG A 564 -5.29 -10.44 19.69
N THR A 565 -4.23 -10.12 18.95
CA THR A 565 -2.84 -10.32 19.37
C THR A 565 -1.94 -9.11 19.10
N ILE A 566 -2.46 -8.08 18.42
CA ILE A 566 -1.78 -6.81 18.21
C ILE A 566 -1.54 -6.10 19.55
N ALA A 567 -0.33 -5.61 19.76
CA ALA A 567 0.10 -4.97 21.00
C ALA A 567 0.81 -3.64 20.69
N ASN A 568 0.02 -2.57 20.62
CA ASN A 568 0.51 -1.22 20.36
C ASN A 568 1.53 -0.78 21.42
N GLY A 569 2.51 0.04 21.02
CA GLY A 569 3.61 0.49 21.90
C GLY A 569 4.78 -0.48 22.05
N ARG A 570 4.75 -1.65 21.39
CA ARG A 570 5.92 -2.54 21.26
C ARG A 570 6.78 -2.19 20.05
N ASP A 571 8.05 -2.61 20.07
CA ASP A 571 8.99 -2.51 18.95
C ASP A 571 8.50 -3.23 17.67
N ASP A 572 7.68 -4.27 17.84
CA ASP A 572 6.91 -4.92 16.77
C ASP A 572 5.50 -5.25 17.31
N PRO A 573 4.47 -4.45 16.96
CA PRO A 573 3.11 -4.67 17.44
C PRO A 573 2.50 -6.01 17.04
N PHE A 574 3.06 -6.70 16.04
CA PHE A 574 2.57 -7.97 15.52
C PHE A 574 3.40 -9.17 16.00
N GLU A 575 4.38 -9.01 16.90
CA GLU A 575 5.29 -10.12 17.26
C GLU A 575 4.57 -11.32 17.90
N VAL A 576 3.52 -11.09 18.71
CA VAL A 576 2.71 -12.19 19.28
C VAL A 576 1.99 -12.98 18.18
N TRP A 577 1.38 -12.28 17.21
CA TRP A 577 0.77 -12.88 16.02
C TRP A 577 1.79 -13.69 15.20
N LYS A 578 2.96 -13.11 14.93
CA LYS A 578 4.06 -13.75 14.19
C LYS A 578 4.55 -15.01 14.91
N MET A 579 4.70 -14.96 16.23
CA MET A 579 5.13 -16.08 17.08
C MET A 579 4.13 -17.24 17.03
N GLU A 580 2.84 -17.00 17.30
CA GLU A 580 1.82 -18.05 17.29
C GLU A 580 1.61 -18.62 15.88
N ARG A 581 1.70 -17.81 14.81
CA ARG A 581 1.67 -18.30 13.43
C ARG A 581 2.86 -19.20 13.08
N ARG A 582 4.08 -18.86 13.55
CA ARG A 582 5.27 -19.73 13.41
C ARG A 582 5.08 -21.07 14.13
N LYS A 583 4.59 -21.04 15.37
CA LYS A 583 4.29 -22.23 16.20
C LYS A 583 3.19 -23.10 15.58
N ALA A 584 2.11 -22.50 15.10
CA ALA A 584 1.04 -23.19 14.38
C ALA A 584 1.56 -23.88 13.12
N PHE A 585 2.43 -23.24 12.33
CA PHE A 585 3.05 -23.89 11.17
C PHE A 585 3.94 -25.08 11.55
N GLN A 586 4.73 -25.02 12.63
CA GLN A 586 5.52 -26.19 13.05
C GLN A 586 4.63 -27.40 13.37
N SER A 587 3.44 -27.18 13.97
CA SER A 587 2.47 -28.26 14.23
C SER A 587 1.85 -28.85 12.96
N THR A 588 1.66 -28.07 11.89
CA THR A 588 1.06 -28.52 10.62
C THR A 588 2.06 -28.83 9.51
N LYS A 589 3.36 -28.69 9.79
CA LYS A 589 4.46 -28.96 8.85
C LYS A 589 4.43 -30.37 8.23
N PRO A 590 4.05 -31.47 8.94
CA PRO A 590 3.90 -32.78 8.30
C PRO A 590 2.76 -32.82 7.26
N LEU A 591 1.61 -32.20 7.59
CA LEU A 591 0.47 -32.08 6.67
C LEU A 591 0.83 -31.24 5.44
N PHE A 592 1.55 -30.13 5.64
CA PHE A 592 2.08 -29.30 4.54
C PHE A 592 2.88 -30.17 3.55
N TRP A 593 3.88 -30.92 4.03
CA TRP A 593 4.70 -31.76 3.15
C TRP A 593 3.94 -32.91 2.50
N LEU A 594 2.94 -33.49 3.17
CA LEU A 594 2.04 -34.50 2.58
C LEU A 594 1.23 -33.92 1.41
N ILE A 595 0.69 -32.71 1.56
CA ILE A 595 -0.01 -31.99 0.48
C ILE A 595 0.96 -31.70 -0.67
N ILE A 596 2.16 -31.19 -0.39
CA ILE A 596 3.19 -30.94 -1.41
C ILE A 596 3.54 -32.22 -2.19
N ALA A 597 3.84 -33.34 -1.51
CA ALA A 597 4.17 -34.60 -2.17
C ALA A 597 3.03 -35.07 -3.09
N THR A 598 1.78 -34.94 -2.64
CA THR A 598 0.57 -35.26 -3.42
C THR A 598 0.45 -34.35 -4.65
N VAL A 599 0.63 -33.04 -4.48
CA VAL A 599 0.63 -32.06 -5.59
C VAL A 599 1.70 -32.37 -6.62
N PHE A 600 2.95 -32.66 -6.21
CA PHE A 600 4.03 -33.01 -7.14
C PHE A 600 3.77 -34.31 -7.90
N PHE A 601 3.18 -35.33 -7.26
CA PHE A 601 2.81 -36.58 -7.92
C PHE A 601 1.78 -36.36 -9.04
N PHE A 602 0.69 -35.63 -8.76
CA PHE A 602 -0.34 -35.33 -9.76
C PHE A 602 0.13 -34.30 -10.80
N PHE A 603 0.98 -33.34 -10.42
CA PHE A 603 1.65 -32.43 -11.35
C PHE A 603 2.47 -33.23 -12.38
N TRP A 604 3.36 -34.11 -11.90
CA TRP A 604 4.17 -34.99 -12.75
C TRP A 604 3.30 -35.88 -13.63
N LYS A 605 2.21 -36.46 -13.11
CA LYS A 605 1.28 -37.27 -13.90
C LYS A 605 0.64 -36.47 -15.06
N GLY A 606 0.13 -35.27 -14.79
CA GLY A 606 -0.47 -34.41 -15.82
C GLY A 606 0.55 -33.83 -16.81
N ALA A 607 1.78 -33.57 -16.36
CA ALA A 607 2.83 -32.94 -17.17
C ALA A 607 3.38 -33.82 -18.31
N ARG A 608 3.32 -35.16 -18.21
CA ARG A 608 3.97 -36.05 -19.20
C ARG A 608 3.42 -35.89 -20.61
N ASN A 609 2.10 -35.72 -20.74
CA ASN A 609 1.38 -35.81 -22.01
C ASN A 609 0.89 -34.45 -22.55
N ALA A 610 1.07 -33.36 -21.79
CA ALA A 610 0.69 -32.01 -22.18
C ALA A 610 1.77 -31.31 -23.03
N GLU A 611 1.44 -30.20 -23.71
CA GLU A 611 2.42 -29.42 -24.50
C GLU A 611 3.45 -28.71 -23.62
N ASP A 612 4.66 -28.45 -24.13
CA ASP A 612 5.74 -27.90 -23.30
C ASP A 612 5.43 -26.52 -22.70
N TRP A 613 4.79 -25.62 -23.47
CA TRP A 613 4.33 -24.34 -22.94
C TRP A 613 3.16 -24.49 -21.94
N GLU A 614 2.32 -25.51 -22.11
CA GLU A 614 1.17 -25.80 -21.24
C GLU A 614 1.68 -26.29 -19.89
N VAL A 615 2.74 -27.10 -19.88
CA VAL A 615 3.42 -27.60 -18.68
C VAL A 615 4.30 -26.52 -18.02
N ALA A 616 4.95 -25.67 -18.80
CA ALA A 616 5.64 -24.50 -18.26
C ALA A 616 4.63 -23.59 -17.54
N ALA A 617 3.53 -23.22 -18.21
CA ALA A 617 2.46 -22.40 -17.64
C ALA A 617 1.83 -23.06 -16.40
N PHE A 618 1.56 -24.37 -16.44
CA PHE A 618 1.05 -25.17 -15.31
C PHE A 618 1.92 -25.02 -14.05
N GLY A 619 3.22 -24.75 -14.18
CA GLY A 619 4.11 -24.40 -13.07
C GLY A 619 3.58 -23.29 -12.15
N PHE A 620 2.65 -22.44 -12.61
CA PHE A 620 2.01 -21.41 -11.77
C PHE A 620 1.36 -21.97 -10.51
N ILE A 621 0.83 -23.20 -10.54
CA ILE A 621 0.17 -23.79 -9.37
C ILE A 621 1.15 -24.21 -8.27
N LEU A 622 2.43 -24.37 -8.61
CA LEU A 622 3.47 -24.70 -7.62
C LEU A 622 3.86 -23.46 -6.81
N ILE A 623 3.63 -22.24 -7.32
CA ILE A 623 3.92 -20.98 -6.64
C ILE A 623 3.17 -20.89 -5.29
N PRO A 624 1.82 -20.82 -5.24
CA PRO A 624 1.10 -20.70 -3.97
C PRO A 624 1.19 -21.94 -3.08
N MET A 625 1.68 -23.07 -3.60
CA MET A 625 1.94 -24.29 -2.83
C MET A 625 3.28 -24.22 -2.11
N MET A 626 4.36 -23.87 -2.84
CA MET A 626 5.74 -23.94 -2.37
C MET A 626 6.27 -22.65 -1.76
N THR A 627 5.66 -21.50 -2.07
CA THR A 627 6.05 -20.20 -1.52
C THR A 627 4.92 -19.59 -0.70
N GLU A 628 5.30 -18.61 0.11
CA GLU A 628 4.39 -17.76 0.88
C GLU A 628 4.70 -16.32 0.44
N LEU A 629 3.94 -15.83 -0.54
CA LEU A 629 4.21 -14.53 -1.18
C LEU A 629 3.28 -13.47 -0.62
N THR A 630 3.72 -12.22 -0.65
CA THR A 630 2.80 -11.08 -0.54
C THR A 630 1.78 -11.10 -1.69
N CYS A 631 0.54 -10.73 -1.38
CA CYS A 631 -0.62 -10.90 -2.25
C CYS A 631 -0.46 -10.33 -3.67
N TYR A 632 0.26 -9.22 -3.83
CA TYR A 632 0.40 -8.51 -5.10
C TYR A 632 1.23 -9.25 -6.16
N TYR A 633 1.90 -10.36 -5.81
CA TYR A 633 2.52 -11.25 -6.79
C TYR A 633 1.54 -12.19 -7.49
N TYR A 634 0.28 -12.32 -7.01
CA TYR A 634 -0.69 -13.28 -7.54
C TYR A 634 -1.17 -12.99 -8.98
N SER A 635 -0.73 -11.90 -9.60
CA SER A 635 -0.88 -11.68 -11.04
C SER A 635 -0.33 -12.83 -11.91
N PHE A 636 0.55 -13.70 -11.38
CA PHE A 636 0.99 -14.93 -12.05
C PHE A 636 -0.18 -15.83 -12.50
N VAL A 637 -1.38 -15.73 -11.92
CA VAL A 637 -2.55 -16.55 -12.34
C VAL A 637 -3.03 -16.25 -13.77
N VAL A 638 -2.57 -15.17 -14.40
CA VAL A 638 -2.72 -14.94 -15.85
C VAL A 638 -2.15 -16.11 -16.67
N ALA A 639 -1.16 -16.86 -16.16
CA ALA A 639 -0.71 -18.12 -16.76
C ALA A 639 -1.85 -19.14 -16.96
N GLY A 640 -2.83 -19.17 -16.05
CA GLY A 640 -4.03 -19.98 -16.17
C GLY A 640 -4.91 -19.56 -17.36
N ALA A 641 -4.97 -18.27 -17.68
CA ALA A 641 -5.69 -17.78 -18.87
C ALA A 641 -5.03 -18.29 -20.16
N LEU A 642 -3.69 -18.40 -20.19
CA LEU A 642 -2.96 -19.02 -21.30
C LEU A 642 -3.32 -20.51 -21.43
N MET A 643 -3.37 -21.25 -20.31
CA MET A 643 -3.81 -22.65 -20.30
C MET A 643 -5.27 -22.82 -20.76
N ALA A 644 -6.14 -21.85 -20.47
CA ALA A 644 -7.55 -21.88 -20.88
C ALA A 644 -7.75 -21.90 -22.41
N SER A 645 -6.76 -21.46 -23.20
CA SER A 645 -6.75 -21.61 -24.67
C SER A 645 -6.84 -23.08 -25.12
N LYS A 646 -6.32 -24.01 -24.30
CA LYS A 646 -6.40 -25.47 -24.47
C LYS A 646 -7.40 -26.16 -23.56
N ARG A 647 -7.66 -25.57 -22.38
CA ARG A 647 -8.50 -26.12 -21.32
C ARG A 647 -9.69 -25.18 -21.05
N PRO A 648 -10.72 -25.13 -21.92
CA PRO A 648 -11.72 -24.05 -21.87
C PRO A 648 -12.49 -23.95 -20.54
N ARG A 649 -12.55 -25.01 -19.73
CA ARG A 649 -13.14 -24.96 -18.38
C ARG A 649 -12.35 -24.08 -17.40
N LEU A 650 -11.04 -23.89 -17.61
CA LEU A 650 -10.23 -23.01 -16.77
C LEU A 650 -10.67 -21.54 -16.89
N SER A 651 -11.27 -21.12 -18.01
CA SER A 651 -11.78 -19.74 -18.11
C SER A 651 -12.89 -19.46 -17.10
N LEU A 652 -13.78 -20.43 -16.86
CA LEU A 652 -14.83 -20.33 -15.84
C LEU A 652 -14.27 -20.37 -14.42
N ALA A 653 -13.31 -21.27 -14.16
CA ALA A 653 -12.67 -21.38 -12.86
C ALA A 653 -11.88 -20.10 -12.50
N LEU A 654 -11.21 -19.46 -13.46
CA LEU A 654 -10.52 -18.19 -13.26
C LEU A 654 -11.49 -17.06 -12.95
N MET A 655 -12.61 -16.94 -13.68
CA MET A 655 -13.64 -15.93 -13.38
C MET A 655 -14.32 -16.18 -12.02
N ALA A 656 -14.50 -17.45 -11.63
CA ALA A 656 -14.96 -17.79 -10.28
C ALA A 656 -13.94 -17.43 -9.20
N THR A 657 -12.64 -17.62 -9.47
CA THR A 657 -11.54 -17.27 -8.56
C THR A 657 -11.46 -15.76 -8.36
N THR A 658 -11.50 -14.96 -9.43
CA THR A 658 -11.48 -13.49 -9.32
C THR A 658 -12.71 -12.96 -8.62
N LEU A 659 -13.90 -13.52 -8.88
CA LEU A 659 -15.12 -13.16 -8.15
C LEU A 659 -15.02 -13.49 -6.66
N ALA A 660 -14.48 -14.66 -6.30
CA ALA A 660 -14.32 -15.08 -4.91
C ALA A 660 -13.28 -14.23 -4.15
N TRP A 661 -12.21 -13.79 -4.81
CA TRP A 661 -11.28 -12.81 -4.23
C TRP A 661 -11.89 -11.43 -4.07
N LEU A 662 -12.61 -10.92 -5.09
CA LEU A 662 -13.32 -9.64 -4.98
C LEU A 662 -14.36 -9.66 -3.85
N ALA A 663 -15.05 -10.80 -3.66
CA ALA A 663 -15.99 -10.98 -2.55
C ALA A 663 -15.29 -10.90 -1.18
N ALA A 664 -14.02 -11.32 -1.05
CA ALA A 664 -13.31 -11.36 0.22
C ALA A 664 -13.14 -9.98 0.89
N GLU A 665 -13.11 -8.91 0.08
CA GLU A 665 -13.06 -7.52 0.58
C GLU A 665 -14.25 -7.17 1.47
N PHE A 666 -15.45 -7.65 1.12
CA PHE A 666 -16.71 -7.27 1.76
C PHE A 666 -17.04 -8.05 3.05
N TYR A 667 -16.25 -9.08 3.39
CA TYR A 667 -16.52 -9.96 4.55
C TYR A 667 -15.47 -9.88 5.66
N TRP A 668 -14.27 -9.34 5.39
CA TRP A 668 -13.14 -9.43 6.32
C TRP A 668 -12.39 -8.10 6.40
N ASP A 669 -12.45 -7.41 7.54
CA ASP A 669 -11.73 -6.14 7.69
C ASP A 669 -10.21 -6.36 7.86
N TRP A 670 -9.83 -7.41 8.60
CA TRP A 670 -8.43 -7.71 8.93
C TRP A 670 -7.70 -8.48 7.81
N PHE A 671 -6.55 -7.93 7.39
CA PHE A 671 -5.74 -8.49 6.30
C PHE A 671 -5.33 -9.96 6.53
N ASP A 672 -4.93 -10.38 7.73
CA ASP A 672 -4.49 -11.77 7.95
C ASP A 672 -5.62 -12.79 7.77
N VAL A 673 -6.85 -12.42 8.09
CA VAL A 673 -8.05 -13.23 7.83
C VAL A 673 -8.39 -13.21 6.33
N LYS A 674 -8.44 -12.02 5.72
CA LYS A 674 -8.73 -11.81 4.29
C LYS A 674 -7.80 -12.62 3.40
N TYR A 675 -6.49 -12.45 3.56
CA TYR A 675 -5.48 -13.13 2.76
C TYR A 675 -5.34 -14.63 3.08
N THR A 676 -5.83 -15.10 4.25
CA THR A 676 -6.05 -16.53 4.50
C THR A 676 -7.21 -17.08 3.65
N TYR A 677 -8.33 -16.37 3.57
CA TYR A 677 -9.45 -16.77 2.71
C TYR A 677 -9.05 -16.72 1.22
N GLU A 678 -8.35 -15.68 0.77
CA GLU A 678 -7.83 -15.62 -0.60
C GLU A 678 -6.82 -16.72 -0.89
N SER A 679 -6.04 -17.16 0.11
CA SER A 679 -5.19 -18.35 0.01
C SER A 679 -6.00 -19.62 -0.22
N LEU A 680 -7.10 -19.82 0.51
CA LEU A 680 -8.01 -20.96 0.28
C LEU A 680 -8.52 -20.97 -1.17
N VAL A 681 -9.01 -19.83 -1.66
CA VAL A 681 -9.48 -19.65 -3.04
C VAL A 681 -8.38 -19.99 -4.05
N ALA A 682 -7.14 -19.54 -3.84
CA ALA A 682 -6.01 -19.86 -4.70
C ALA A 682 -5.65 -21.35 -4.70
N ILE A 683 -5.68 -22.00 -3.54
CA ILE A 683 -5.38 -23.42 -3.38
C ILE A 683 -6.47 -24.29 -4.04
N LEU A 684 -7.74 -23.89 -3.94
CA LEU A 684 -8.85 -24.52 -4.67
C LEU A 684 -8.67 -24.42 -6.19
N LEU A 685 -8.27 -23.26 -6.71
CA LEU A 685 -7.91 -23.11 -8.14
C LEU A 685 -6.77 -24.06 -8.52
N CYS A 686 -5.72 -24.18 -7.70
CA CYS A 686 -4.60 -25.07 -7.97
C CYS A 686 -5.03 -26.56 -8.03
N PHE A 687 -5.90 -27.01 -7.13
CA PHE A 687 -6.47 -28.36 -7.18
C PHE A 687 -7.38 -28.57 -8.39
N TYR A 688 -8.16 -27.56 -8.79
CA TYR A 688 -8.98 -27.64 -10.01
C TYR A 688 -8.13 -27.76 -11.28
N VAL A 689 -7.03 -27.00 -11.37
CA VAL A 689 -6.07 -27.09 -12.49
C VAL A 689 -5.33 -28.44 -12.49
N LEU A 690 -4.94 -28.98 -11.31
CA LEU A 690 -4.40 -30.34 -11.19
C LEU A 690 -5.35 -31.38 -11.77
N TRP A 691 -6.64 -31.29 -11.42
CA TRP A 691 -7.69 -32.20 -11.88
C TRP A 691 -7.93 -32.07 -13.40
N GLU A 692 -8.08 -30.86 -13.93
CA GLU A 692 -8.19 -30.63 -15.37
C GLU A 692 -6.98 -31.20 -16.13
N MET A 693 -5.76 -31.06 -15.60
CA MET A 693 -4.56 -31.65 -16.20
C MET A 693 -4.55 -33.18 -16.19
N GLN A 694 -5.30 -33.86 -15.30
CA GLN A 694 -5.50 -35.32 -15.38
C GLN A 694 -6.56 -35.72 -16.44
N ALA A 695 -7.51 -34.83 -16.75
CA ALA A 695 -8.72 -35.15 -17.51
C ALA A 695 -8.53 -35.37 -19.03
N THR A 696 -7.31 -35.49 -19.53
CA THR A 696 -7.01 -35.84 -20.93
C THR A 696 -7.28 -37.32 -21.22
N GLY A 697 -8.56 -37.63 -21.42
CA GLY A 697 -9.07 -38.90 -21.97
C GLY A 697 -9.96 -38.74 -23.20
N SER A 698 -10.07 -37.53 -23.76
CA SER A 698 -10.94 -37.24 -24.91
C SER A 698 -10.27 -36.27 -25.88
N CYS A 699 -9.37 -36.79 -26.71
CA CYS A 699 -9.07 -36.16 -27.99
C CYS A 699 -10.36 -36.15 -28.82
N ALA A 700 -10.87 -34.96 -29.17
CA ALA A 700 -11.81 -34.87 -30.28
C ALA A 700 -11.06 -35.35 -31.54
N PRO A 701 -11.65 -36.23 -32.38
CA PRO A 701 -10.98 -36.70 -33.57
C PRO A 701 -10.69 -35.52 -34.50
N THR A 702 -9.42 -35.34 -34.85
CA THR A 702 -9.03 -34.49 -35.97
C THR A 702 -9.71 -35.05 -37.22
N ALA A 703 -10.72 -34.34 -37.73
CA ALA A 703 -11.36 -34.66 -38.98
C ALA A 703 -10.28 -34.71 -40.08
N GLN A 704 -10.07 -35.89 -40.65
CA GLN A 704 -9.15 -36.07 -41.77
C GLN A 704 -9.66 -35.23 -42.94
N VAL A 705 -8.85 -34.27 -43.38
CA VAL A 705 -9.10 -33.56 -44.64
C VAL A 705 -8.88 -34.57 -45.77
N PRO A 706 -9.88 -34.85 -46.64
CA PRO A 706 -9.68 -35.75 -47.76
C PRO A 706 -8.63 -35.18 -48.71
N SER A 707 -7.57 -35.94 -48.98
CA SER A 707 -6.54 -35.54 -49.94
C SER A 707 -7.11 -35.61 -51.36
N SER A 708 -7.51 -34.48 -51.92
CA SER A 708 -7.91 -34.37 -53.31
C SER A 708 -6.69 -34.54 -54.24
N ARG A 709 -6.31 -35.79 -54.53
CA ARG A 709 -5.46 -36.09 -55.69
C ARG A 709 -6.24 -35.69 -56.94
N LYS A 710 -5.85 -34.60 -57.58
CA LYS A 710 -6.27 -34.30 -58.95
C LYS A 710 -5.70 -35.40 -59.86
N GLY A 711 -6.57 -36.27 -60.35
CA GLY A 711 -6.28 -37.05 -61.55
C GLY A 711 -6.38 -36.12 -62.76
N SER A 712 -5.37 -36.15 -63.61
CA SER A 712 -5.45 -35.63 -64.97
C SER A 712 -6.25 -36.59 -65.85
N PRO A 713 -7.09 -36.06 -66.74
CA PRO A 713 -7.25 -36.62 -68.07
C PRO A 713 -6.74 -35.65 -69.14
N SER A 714 -6.36 -36.27 -70.27
CA SER A 714 -6.06 -35.70 -71.59
C SER A 714 -6.94 -34.53 -72.02
#